data_AF-A0AAA9ZKN3-F1
#
_entry.id   AF-A0AAA9ZKN3-F1
#
_cell.length_a   1.000
_cell.length_b   1.000
_cell.length_c   1.000
_cell.angle_alpha   90.00
_cell.angle_beta   90.00
_cell.angle_gamma   90.00
#
_symmetry.space_group_name_H-M   'P 1'
#
loop_
_entity.id
_entity.type
_entity.pdbx_description
1 polymer ?
#
loop_
_entity_poly.entity_id
_entity_poly.type
_entity_poly.pdbx_seq_one_letter_code
_entity_poly.pdbx_strand_id
1 'polypeptide(L)'
;MADNTAENLPDNVSELSSFSDSSDEGKRIEEVLPIAEEEADKPAYNDEDLDTLVGFIRNMIYLFDYDSNDFNDEVAEVIKLWLIDVNYPLMFIYYDGDLLSASLSFPKCTFNDLMYFMREPDQLFNVIERFHDDLMFGTLHNDIEGSLLVTLEQVYGPLMLSNTEWSDDVKSHVLAAYNTFMTFLTDIHHKLSGFTLLYVPREGSDMNVQEVVLNRATIKRLEAVVIEWTSQIRSTINDTQHSVPNDLICPSDEYDFWIYRHEILCAIQSQFKNINIQHILEILDLAQSLYTKPLRDVLNELMKEIEVAESNIPFLKLLVDPCFAIRSLDNEDDLCSQLIYVMHIIRFIGEDSSHLRQDECITKLFLYLSNEIVSCCRQSIDIEKILSGSPLYGIEVCNIKINCCESYKIIYEEMIEHFKDTFTWKLEYAVIFNRIDAFMQRLYDTLEICHAMTIFGKHSGSDAYKNYRFSCNNAEMYEDKCNQVEAIFATGIEKIQTVSGSILDINNKEWYTSIAHFREMLKNLDDIIENLLSNVFLVADNLEEKINVLITILNFYKRDGIRESFMRKISEIWNAFKDELTSLSKTVSSGINHYPTLFPKKSGQYALLRIKFERISRLKDLLERCRFFPQCSESDEILTLFESCEKQVKVALKTCNDLWIKSVSADLGSWYHRNLICRSQIRPGLLECHIERRMLVIFEEAYHFKVSGAVVPSTIDMDRNDHIKLTFDNVIRIILYFNNVISSISDKERLFFKPMIQQTERKLEPLRGKLTWEEDLGEYIDTFVTNVKDLLDIIQVYKKENTRISNWMESIYNILLFKLKHDKGQQLPDFLNDIKNQKRSSISELVRVYSELSKHIFRIFETLGSNIRKMGESWAQYVQKIDRLLKAAVFNSSLNTLENILTALQKESAPILCIELILNKHGITYQPSLESIETALKRLPSEVTSIIKIIPSMCQRFQIDSDGSFYEDFLQDSRFKTIETNIHKHINHTIEELCAFREKWNVFRPFWSINRKAFIDKFKLSSMTSEAFQKNNEKFEELLNQLATQRDSTICKCVEIDALKLKFAITNHIHDWQIKYIEYLKCVSYGRIIGK
;
A
#
# COMPACT_ATOMS: atom_id res chain seq x y z
N MET A 1 14.74 44.07 -38.44
CA MET A 1 14.56 44.58 -39.82
C MET A 1 13.96 45.96 -39.69
N ALA A 2 14.55 46.92 -40.41
CA ALA A 2 14.36 48.35 -40.27
C ALA A 2 13.20 48.91 -41.12
N ASP A 3 12.87 50.17 -40.80
CA ASP A 3 12.28 51.26 -41.63
C ASP A 3 10.78 51.20 -41.98
N ASN A 4 9.90 52.18 -41.69
CA ASN A 4 9.82 53.67 -41.75
C ASN A 4 8.89 54.15 -42.89
N THR A 5 8.05 55.17 -42.58
CA THR A 5 7.37 56.25 -43.36
C THR A 5 5.84 56.32 -43.10
N ALA A 6 5.28 57.35 -42.42
CA ALA A 6 4.90 58.71 -42.88
C ALA A 6 3.76 58.68 -43.95
N GLU A 7 2.67 59.46 -43.98
CA GLU A 7 2.20 60.72 -43.38
C GLU A 7 0.73 60.97 -43.86
N ASN A 8 -0.06 61.77 -43.11
CA ASN A 8 -1.14 62.71 -43.53
C ASN A 8 -2.57 62.58 -42.96
N LEU A 9 -2.89 63.61 -42.14
CA LEU A 9 -4.18 64.15 -41.67
C LEU A 9 -5.03 64.76 -42.82
N PRO A 10 -6.31 65.14 -42.57
CA PRO A 10 -6.64 66.51 -42.11
C PRO A 10 -7.64 66.52 -40.91
N ASP A 11 -7.40 67.29 -39.84
CA ASP A 11 -7.77 68.70 -39.59
C ASP A 11 -9.26 68.88 -39.17
N ASN A 12 -9.69 69.68 -38.17
CA ASN A 12 -9.04 70.55 -37.18
C ASN A 12 -10.13 71.29 -36.34
N VAL A 13 -9.73 71.92 -35.22
CA VAL A 13 -10.34 73.07 -34.47
C VAL A 13 -11.55 72.74 -33.54
N SER A 14 -11.68 73.14 -32.27
CA SER A 14 -11.09 74.16 -31.35
C SER A 14 -11.53 73.80 -29.90
N GLU A 15 -10.64 73.70 -28.90
CA GLU A 15 -10.14 74.73 -27.95
C GLU A 15 -11.05 75.15 -26.78
N LEU A 16 -10.63 74.81 -25.56
CA LEU A 16 -10.34 75.66 -24.38
C LEU A 16 -10.07 74.73 -23.16
N SER A 17 -8.80 74.47 -22.77
CA SER A 17 -7.92 75.26 -21.87
C SER A 17 -8.05 74.79 -20.40
N SER A 18 -7.09 74.02 -19.86
CA SER A 18 -5.84 74.46 -19.21
C SER A 18 -5.99 74.76 -17.71
N PHE A 19 -5.36 73.96 -16.85
CA PHE A 19 -4.49 74.36 -15.72
C PHE A 19 -4.18 73.11 -14.88
N SER A 20 -3.06 72.45 -15.19
CA SER A 20 -2.39 71.49 -14.29
C SER A 20 -0.90 71.73 -14.41
N ASP A 21 -0.35 72.51 -13.49
CA ASP A 21 1.10 72.67 -13.36
C ASP A 21 1.69 71.51 -12.57
N SER A 22 2.65 70.87 -13.22
CA SER A 22 3.59 69.89 -12.69
C SER A 22 4.69 70.57 -11.86
N SER A 23 5.19 69.91 -10.83
CA SER A 23 6.64 69.76 -10.64
C SER A 23 6.95 68.68 -9.60
N ASP A 24 7.46 67.56 -10.13
CA ASP A 24 8.18 66.53 -9.41
C ASP A 24 9.67 66.92 -9.52
N GLU A 25 10.26 67.46 -8.46
CA GLU A 25 11.71 67.62 -8.35
C GLU A 25 12.21 66.98 -7.04
N GLY A 26 12.89 65.84 -7.22
CA GLY A 26 14.12 65.52 -6.50
C GLY A 26 14.06 65.48 -4.97
N LYS A 27 13.78 64.28 -4.43
CA LYS A 27 14.27 63.88 -3.10
C LYS A 27 15.80 63.99 -3.07
N ARG A 28 16.32 65.15 -2.63
CA ARG A 28 17.63 65.22 -1.98
C ARG A 28 17.46 64.60 -0.61
N ILE A 29 18.19 63.50 -0.39
CA ILE A 29 18.53 63.02 0.94
C ILE A 29 19.41 64.12 1.53
N GLU A 30 18.85 64.98 2.36
CA GLU A 30 19.65 65.78 3.29
C GLU A 30 20.24 64.82 4.31
N GLU A 31 21.57 64.70 4.30
CA GLU A 31 22.30 64.19 5.44
C GLU A 31 21.90 65.04 6.66
N VAL A 32 21.16 64.42 7.58
CA VAL A 32 21.01 64.93 8.94
C VAL A 32 22.41 64.93 9.56
N LEU A 33 23.12 66.04 9.44
CA LEU A 33 24.16 66.38 10.40
C LEU A 33 23.45 66.43 11.77
N PRO A 34 23.92 65.69 12.78
CA PRO A 34 23.41 65.89 14.13
C PRO A 34 23.78 67.31 14.53
N ILE A 35 22.81 68.23 14.49
CA ILE A 35 22.90 69.47 15.24
C ILE A 35 22.99 69.00 16.69
N ALA A 36 24.15 69.21 17.31
CA ALA A 36 24.27 69.06 18.74
C ALA A 36 23.25 70.00 19.36
N GLU A 37 22.22 69.46 20.01
CA GLU A 37 21.38 70.21 20.92
C GLU A 37 22.33 70.83 21.95
N GLU A 38 22.52 72.16 21.88
CA GLU A 38 23.04 72.90 23.02
C GLU A 38 22.01 72.67 24.13
N GLU A 39 22.37 71.88 25.15
CA GLU A 39 21.51 71.68 26.33
C GLU A 39 21.24 73.06 26.94
N ALA A 40 20.03 73.59 26.74
CA ALA A 40 19.55 74.77 27.43
C ALA A 40 19.68 74.56 28.94
N ASP A 41 20.13 75.60 29.66
CA ASP A 41 20.30 75.56 31.12
C ASP A 41 19.00 75.09 31.79
N LYS A 42 19.03 73.88 32.38
CA LYS A 42 17.88 73.35 33.12
C LYS A 42 17.68 74.15 34.40
N PRO A 43 16.52 74.76 34.66
CA PRO A 43 16.23 75.39 35.93
C PRO A 43 16.32 74.38 37.08
N ALA A 44 17.07 74.73 38.12
CA ALA A 44 17.20 73.93 39.34
C ALA A 44 16.17 74.41 40.37
N TYR A 45 14.95 73.88 40.32
CA TYR A 45 13.96 74.08 41.37
C TYR A 45 14.22 73.10 42.54
N ASN A 46 14.02 73.54 43.78
CA ASN A 46 13.86 72.61 44.88
C ASN A 46 12.48 71.94 44.80
N ASP A 47 12.31 70.75 45.38
CA ASP A 47 11.02 70.03 45.37
C ASP A 47 9.86 70.89 45.94
N GLU A 48 10.12 71.69 46.98
CA GLU A 48 9.12 72.61 47.58
C GLU A 48 8.72 73.75 46.63
N ASP A 49 9.67 74.30 45.87
CA ASP A 49 9.44 75.40 44.92
C ASP A 49 8.68 74.89 43.70
N LEU A 50 9.04 73.69 43.21
CA LEU A 50 8.40 73.02 42.09
C LEU A 50 6.94 72.65 42.40
N ASP A 51 6.68 72.10 43.60
CA ASP A 51 5.31 71.79 44.03
C ASP A 51 4.46 73.06 44.23
N THR A 52 5.08 74.19 44.61
CA THR A 52 4.41 75.50 44.68
C THR A 52 4.00 76.01 43.30
N LEU A 53 4.87 75.88 42.30
CA LEU A 53 4.58 76.26 40.91
C LEU A 53 3.51 75.37 40.28
N VAL A 54 3.55 74.05 40.53
CA VAL A 54 2.47 73.13 40.13
C VAL A 54 1.15 73.54 40.80
N GLY A 55 1.19 73.94 42.08
CA GLY A 55 0.04 74.47 42.80
C GLY A 55 -0.53 75.75 42.19
N PHE A 56 0.31 76.66 41.70
CA PHE A 56 -0.13 77.84 40.97
C PHE A 56 -0.85 77.48 39.69
N ILE A 57 -0.27 76.59 38.87
CA ILE A 57 -0.90 76.14 37.62
C ILE A 57 -2.23 75.45 37.90
N ARG A 58 -2.28 74.57 38.92
CA ARG A 58 -3.53 73.91 39.35
C ARG A 58 -4.64 74.89 39.68
N ASN A 59 -4.33 75.99 40.36
CA ASN A 59 -5.31 77.03 40.72
C ASN A 59 -5.72 77.92 39.54
N MET A 60 -4.98 77.89 38.43
CA MET A 60 -5.32 78.60 37.20
C MET A 60 -6.17 77.78 36.24
N ILE A 61 -6.31 76.46 36.44
CA ILE A 61 -7.07 75.60 35.53
C ILE A 61 -8.53 76.05 35.54
N TYR A 62 -8.99 76.50 34.38
CA TYR A 62 -10.37 76.87 34.13
C TYR A 62 -10.84 76.14 32.88
N LEU A 63 -11.34 74.92 33.09
CA LEU A 63 -11.96 74.07 32.07
C LEU A 63 -13.43 73.84 32.44
N PHE A 64 -14.24 73.55 31.44
CA PHE A 64 -15.65 73.19 31.58
C PHE A 64 -15.76 71.91 32.44
N ASP A 65 -16.58 71.96 33.48
CA ASP A 65 -16.75 70.90 34.49
C ASP A 65 -15.50 70.52 35.31
N TYR A 66 -14.46 71.36 35.35
CA TYR A 66 -13.29 71.09 36.19
C TYR A 66 -13.63 71.08 37.69
N ASP A 67 -13.42 69.93 38.35
CA ASP A 67 -13.30 69.84 39.80
C ASP A 67 -11.82 69.69 40.19
N SER A 68 -11.45 70.36 41.28
CA SER A 68 -10.18 70.18 41.98
C SER A 68 -9.81 68.72 42.27
N ASN A 69 -10.79 67.81 42.34
CA ASN A 69 -10.60 66.36 42.54
C ASN A 69 -10.12 65.60 41.30
N ASP A 70 -10.29 66.16 40.09
CA ASP A 70 -9.92 65.50 38.84
C ASP A 70 -8.41 65.62 38.54
N PHE A 71 -7.71 66.47 39.29
CA PHE A 71 -6.27 66.66 39.17
C PHE A 71 -5.51 65.41 39.65
N ASN A 72 -4.92 64.69 38.69
CA ASN A 72 -4.19 63.45 38.93
C ASN A 72 -2.65 63.66 38.91
N ASP A 73 -1.93 62.64 39.35
CA ASP A 73 -0.47 62.67 39.43
C ASP A 73 0.19 62.75 38.04
N GLU A 74 -0.44 62.21 36.99
CA GLU A 74 0.09 62.25 35.62
C GLU A 74 0.14 63.68 35.08
N VAL A 75 -0.91 64.48 35.31
CA VAL A 75 -0.95 65.91 34.98
C VAL A 75 0.11 66.68 35.76
N ALA A 76 0.30 66.38 37.05
CA ALA A 76 1.33 67.00 37.87
C ALA A 76 2.75 66.74 37.30
N GLU A 77 3.04 65.51 36.88
CA GLU A 77 4.33 65.14 36.29
C GLU A 77 4.58 65.86 34.96
N VAL A 78 3.55 66.01 34.11
CA VAL A 78 3.68 66.77 32.85
C VAL A 78 3.94 68.25 33.12
N ILE A 79 3.29 68.84 34.12
CA ILE A 79 3.55 70.23 34.54
C ILE A 79 4.98 70.37 35.05
N LYS A 80 5.47 69.43 35.87
CA LYS A 80 6.85 69.41 36.36
C LYS A 80 7.85 69.33 35.20
N LEU A 81 7.60 68.45 34.22
CA LEU A 81 8.38 68.31 33.01
C LEU A 81 8.43 69.62 32.21
N TRP A 82 7.28 70.31 32.03
CA TRP A 82 7.23 71.59 31.34
C TRP A 82 8.04 72.68 32.06
N LEU A 83 7.96 72.75 33.39
CA LEU A 83 8.72 73.73 34.19
C LEU A 83 10.23 73.47 34.10
N ILE A 84 10.66 72.21 34.08
CA ILE A 84 12.07 71.79 34.06
C ILE A 84 12.69 71.87 32.66
N ASP A 85 11.97 71.46 31.62
CA ASP A 85 12.51 71.39 30.27
C ASP A 85 12.08 72.61 29.46
N VAL A 86 12.99 73.58 29.30
CA VAL A 86 12.77 74.88 28.64
C VAL A 86 12.42 74.75 27.15
N ASN A 87 12.72 73.61 26.54
CA ASN A 87 12.52 73.38 25.10
C ASN A 87 11.04 73.34 24.68
N TYR A 88 10.12 73.17 25.63
CA TYR A 88 8.68 73.14 25.35
C TYR A 88 8.02 74.50 25.62
N PRO A 89 7.82 75.39 24.63
CA PRO A 89 7.24 76.72 24.90
C PRO A 89 5.76 76.67 25.32
N LEU A 90 5.06 75.56 25.03
CA LEU A 90 3.64 75.37 25.24
C LEU A 90 3.36 74.12 26.06
N MET A 91 2.34 74.21 26.92
CA MET A 91 1.75 73.09 27.64
C MET A 91 0.23 73.22 27.62
N PHE A 92 -0.45 72.09 27.48
CA PHE A 92 -1.89 72.01 27.33
C PHE A 92 -2.48 71.14 28.42
N ILE A 93 -3.63 71.54 28.94
CA ILE A 93 -4.43 70.77 29.89
C ILE A 93 -5.85 70.67 29.35
N TYR A 94 -6.39 69.46 29.26
CA TYR A 94 -7.69 69.17 28.65
C TYR A 94 -8.27 67.84 29.18
N TYR A 95 -9.55 67.57 28.92
CA TYR A 95 -10.15 66.25 29.20
C TYR A 95 -10.04 65.32 27.98
N ASP A 96 -9.52 64.11 28.18
CA ASP A 96 -9.61 62.98 27.23
C ASP A 96 -10.71 62.03 27.73
N GLY A 97 -11.92 62.17 27.20
CA GLY A 97 -13.11 61.56 27.78
C GLY A 97 -13.44 62.17 29.14
N ASP A 98 -13.41 61.36 30.20
CA ASP A 98 -13.67 61.80 31.59
C ASP A 98 -12.36 62.03 32.39
N LEU A 99 -11.19 61.92 31.75
CA LEU A 99 -9.88 62.00 32.43
C LEU A 99 -9.15 63.30 32.10
N LEU A 100 -8.81 64.08 33.13
CA LEU A 100 -7.95 65.24 32.98
C LEU A 100 -6.54 64.82 32.56
N SER A 101 -6.08 65.33 31.42
CA SER A 101 -4.81 65.01 30.81
C SER A 101 -4.02 66.29 30.52
N ALA A 102 -2.69 66.19 30.52
CA ALA A 102 -1.81 67.27 30.13
C ALA A 102 -0.80 66.80 29.08
N SER A 103 -0.45 67.67 28.15
CA SER A 103 0.51 67.37 27.08
C SER A 103 1.39 68.56 26.74
N LEU A 104 2.61 68.28 26.29
CA LEU A 104 3.57 69.29 25.79
C LEU A 104 3.43 69.56 24.29
N SER A 105 2.62 68.75 23.61
CA SER A 105 2.26 68.89 22.20
C SER A 105 0.73 69.02 22.07
N PHE A 106 0.26 69.60 20.96
CA PHE A 106 -1.18 69.73 20.73
C PHE A 106 -1.89 68.36 20.80
N PRO A 107 -3.07 68.25 21.44
CA PRO A 107 -3.76 66.98 21.61
C PRO A 107 -4.17 66.34 20.29
N LYS A 108 -4.19 65.01 20.24
CA LYS A 108 -4.72 64.24 19.09
C LYS A 108 -6.14 63.70 19.32
N CYS A 109 -6.66 63.86 20.53
CA CYS A 109 -8.01 63.48 20.93
C CYS A 109 -8.98 64.65 20.77
N THR A 110 -10.28 64.36 20.76
CA THR A 110 -11.33 65.38 20.77
C THR A 110 -11.49 65.95 22.19
N PHE A 111 -11.44 67.27 22.33
CA PHE A 111 -11.64 67.97 23.61
C PHE A 111 -12.80 68.97 23.47
N ASN A 112 -13.48 69.30 24.58
CA ASN A 112 -14.50 70.36 24.59
C ASN A 112 -13.86 71.74 24.70
N ASP A 113 -12.98 71.87 25.67
CA ASP A 113 -12.11 73.01 25.88
C ASP A 113 -10.74 72.56 26.38
N LEU A 114 -9.76 73.42 26.14
CA LEU A 114 -8.36 73.16 26.41
C LEU A 114 -7.70 74.45 26.88
N MET A 115 -7.00 74.35 28.00
CA MET A 115 -6.25 75.46 28.54
C MET A 115 -4.79 75.33 28.12
N TYR A 116 -4.23 76.39 27.57
CA TYR A 116 -2.82 76.46 27.21
C TYR A 116 -2.06 77.39 28.16
N PHE A 117 -0.82 77.00 28.42
CA PHE A 117 0.18 77.78 29.12
C PHE A 117 1.37 77.95 28.19
N MET A 118 1.79 79.20 28.02
CA MET A 118 2.85 79.62 27.12
C MET A 118 3.88 80.43 27.90
N ARG A 119 5.15 80.16 27.63
CA ARG A 119 6.28 80.97 28.09
C ARG A 119 7.02 81.57 26.91
N GLU A 120 7.72 82.68 27.14
CA GLU A 120 8.67 83.20 26.16
C GLU A 120 9.86 82.23 25.98
N PRO A 121 10.46 82.17 24.78
CA PRO A 121 11.65 81.35 24.54
C PRO A 121 12.77 81.72 25.52
N ASP A 122 13.38 80.72 26.14
CA ASP A 122 14.43 80.82 27.18
C ASP A 122 14.01 81.45 28.53
N GLN A 123 12.71 81.66 28.77
CA GLN A 123 12.21 82.19 30.05
C GLN A 123 12.32 81.16 31.19
N LEU A 124 13.07 81.51 32.24
CA LEU A 124 13.22 80.72 33.47
C LEU A 124 12.41 81.33 34.62
N PHE A 125 11.54 80.55 35.26
CA PHE A 125 10.71 80.99 36.40
C PHE A 125 11.49 81.01 37.73
N ASN A 126 12.66 81.64 37.76
CA ASN A 126 13.55 81.67 38.93
C ASN A 126 13.01 82.50 40.10
N VAL A 127 12.05 83.40 39.86
CA VAL A 127 11.40 84.24 40.88
C VAL A 127 9.92 83.87 40.96
N ILE A 128 9.57 83.08 41.97
CA ILE A 128 8.22 82.54 42.18
C ILE A 128 7.15 83.64 42.24
N GLU A 129 7.45 84.83 42.79
CA GLU A 129 6.52 85.96 42.89
C GLU A 129 6.13 86.58 41.54
N ARG A 130 6.97 86.45 40.50
CA ARG A 130 6.71 86.99 39.16
C ARG A 130 6.09 85.99 38.19
N PHE A 131 5.86 84.76 38.65
CA PHE A 131 5.35 83.68 37.81
C PHE A 131 4.08 84.08 37.03
N HIS A 132 3.16 84.83 37.66
CA HIS A 132 1.92 85.29 37.04
C HIS A 132 2.12 86.35 35.96
N ASP A 133 3.16 87.19 36.06
CA ASP A 133 3.45 88.27 35.10
C ASP A 133 4.20 87.73 33.86
N ASP A 134 4.98 86.67 34.04
CA ASP A 134 5.81 86.05 33.00
C ASP A 134 5.10 84.92 32.23
N LEU A 135 3.91 84.51 32.68
CA LEU A 135 3.14 83.40 32.13
C LEU A 135 1.98 83.91 31.25
N MET A 136 1.96 83.48 29.99
CA MET A 136 0.83 83.71 29.10
C MET A 136 -0.07 82.47 29.13
N PHE A 137 -1.38 82.65 29.35
CA PHE A 137 -2.31 81.54 29.38
C PHE A 137 -3.65 81.91 28.75
N GLY A 138 -4.38 80.89 28.30
CA GLY A 138 -5.72 81.08 27.75
C GLY A 138 -6.44 79.76 27.52
N THR A 139 -7.72 79.85 27.15
CA THR A 139 -8.59 78.70 26.89
C THR A 139 -9.03 78.69 25.43
N LEU A 140 -8.91 77.54 24.77
CA LEU A 140 -9.40 77.28 23.42
C LEU A 140 -10.57 76.30 23.50
N HIS A 141 -11.63 76.53 22.74
CA HIS A 141 -12.71 75.56 22.61
C HIS A 141 -12.42 74.60 21.45
N ASN A 142 -13.19 73.50 21.36
CA ASN A 142 -13.15 72.55 20.26
C ASN A 142 -13.30 73.23 18.88
N ASP A 143 -14.10 74.29 18.82
CA ASP A 143 -14.21 75.17 17.66
C ASP A 143 -13.08 76.20 17.65
N ILE A 144 -11.93 75.80 17.11
CA ILE A 144 -10.70 76.60 17.08
C ILE A 144 -10.90 77.84 16.21
N GLU A 145 -11.46 77.66 15.01
CA GLU A 145 -11.70 78.74 14.06
C GLU A 145 -12.73 79.74 14.59
N GLY A 146 -13.82 79.26 15.20
CA GLY A 146 -14.83 80.14 15.80
C GLY A 146 -14.30 80.87 17.03
N SER A 147 -13.50 80.22 17.88
CA SER A 147 -12.83 80.87 19.02
C SER A 147 -11.89 82.00 18.57
N LEU A 148 -11.13 81.75 17.50
CA LEU A 148 -10.26 82.75 16.88
C LEU A 148 -11.08 83.90 16.29
N LEU A 149 -12.17 83.58 15.60
CA LEU A 149 -13.07 84.56 14.98
C LEU A 149 -13.67 85.50 16.02
N VAL A 150 -14.21 84.96 17.13
CA VAL A 150 -14.77 85.75 18.24
C VAL A 150 -13.71 86.66 18.87
N THR A 151 -12.51 86.13 19.11
CA THR A 151 -11.41 86.90 19.71
C THR A 151 -10.99 88.06 18.81
N LEU A 152 -10.83 87.80 17.51
CA LEU A 152 -10.48 88.83 16.55
C LEU A 152 -11.59 89.87 16.38
N GLU A 153 -12.85 89.42 16.26
CA GLU A 153 -13.98 90.33 16.02
C GLU A 153 -14.34 91.18 17.24
N GLN A 154 -14.32 90.61 18.44
CA GLN A 154 -14.82 91.28 19.65
C GLN A 154 -13.73 92.02 20.43
N VAL A 155 -12.47 91.54 20.39
CA VAL A 155 -11.37 92.13 21.16
C VAL A 155 -10.46 92.96 20.25
N TYR A 156 -9.86 92.32 19.24
CA TYR A 156 -8.85 92.98 18.40
C TYR A 156 -9.46 93.98 17.39
N GLY A 157 -10.64 93.69 16.84
CA GLY A 157 -11.33 94.56 15.89
C GLY A 157 -11.59 95.98 16.44
N PRO A 158 -12.28 96.12 17.59
CA PRO A 158 -12.50 97.42 18.22
C PRO A 158 -11.19 98.13 18.60
N LEU A 159 -10.18 97.38 19.05
CA LEU A 159 -8.87 97.93 19.39
C LEU A 159 -8.18 98.54 18.16
N MET A 160 -8.18 97.84 17.02
CA MET A 160 -7.58 98.33 15.77
C MET A 160 -8.33 99.53 15.18
N LEU A 161 -9.67 99.54 15.27
CA LEU A 161 -10.50 100.63 14.75
C LEU A 161 -10.39 101.91 15.60
N SER A 162 -10.36 101.77 16.92
CA SER A 162 -10.28 102.91 17.87
C SER A 162 -8.87 103.49 18.03
N ASN A 163 -7.83 102.79 17.57
CA ASN A 163 -6.45 103.26 17.71
C ASN A 163 -6.19 104.57 16.93
N THR A 164 -5.72 105.59 17.64
CA THR A 164 -5.37 106.92 17.12
C THR A 164 -3.86 107.17 17.02
N GLU A 165 -3.03 106.24 17.50
CA GLU A 165 -1.57 106.37 17.52
C GLU A 165 -0.92 106.02 16.18
N TRP A 166 -1.61 105.25 15.34
CA TRP A 166 -1.11 104.84 14.03
C TRP A 166 -1.26 105.95 12.98
N SER A 167 -0.31 106.03 12.04
CA SER A 167 -0.46 106.88 10.85
C SER A 167 -1.55 106.34 9.93
N ASP A 168 -2.18 107.22 9.15
CA ASP A 168 -3.29 106.86 8.26
C ASP A 168 -2.91 105.75 7.25
N ASP A 169 -1.67 105.75 6.74
CA ASP A 169 -1.18 104.73 5.81
C ASP A 169 -1.03 103.35 6.47
N VAL A 170 -0.47 103.31 7.69
CA VAL A 170 -0.30 102.06 8.45
C VAL A 170 -1.66 101.51 8.87
N LYS A 171 -2.54 102.38 9.38
CA LYS A 171 -3.91 102.00 9.77
C LYS A 171 -4.69 101.46 8.57
N SER A 172 -4.57 102.10 7.41
CA SER A 172 -5.19 101.65 6.17
C SER A 172 -4.72 100.27 5.72
N HIS A 173 -3.41 99.97 5.81
CA HIS A 173 -2.84 98.68 5.43
C HIS A 173 -3.24 97.56 6.39
N VAL A 174 -3.17 97.81 7.70
CA VAL A 174 -3.56 96.82 8.73
C VAL A 174 -5.04 96.50 8.65
N LEU A 175 -5.92 97.50 8.48
CA LEU A 175 -7.36 97.27 8.33
C LEU A 175 -7.70 96.50 7.04
N ALA A 176 -6.97 96.74 5.96
CA ALA A 176 -7.14 95.95 4.73
C ALA A 176 -6.76 94.48 4.96
N ALA A 177 -5.59 94.22 5.57
CA ALA A 177 -5.16 92.86 5.90
C ALA A 177 -6.12 92.16 6.89
N TYR A 178 -6.60 92.89 7.90
CA TYR A 178 -7.57 92.42 8.87
C TYR A 178 -8.89 92.03 8.20
N ASN A 179 -9.46 92.89 7.35
CA ASN A 179 -10.70 92.56 6.63
C ASN A 179 -10.54 91.34 5.71
N THR A 180 -9.40 91.21 5.01
CA THR A 180 -9.10 90.02 4.20
C THR A 180 -9.02 88.76 5.07
N PHE A 181 -8.32 88.83 6.20
CA PHE A 181 -8.17 87.70 7.11
C PHE A 181 -9.50 87.30 7.76
N MET A 182 -10.30 88.28 8.19
CA MET A 182 -11.63 88.05 8.75
C MET A 182 -12.57 87.42 7.73
N THR A 183 -12.49 87.85 6.45
CA THR A 183 -13.31 87.24 5.39
C THR A 183 -12.93 85.78 5.16
N PHE A 184 -11.63 85.47 5.12
CA PHE A 184 -11.13 84.11 5.01
C PHE A 184 -11.51 83.23 6.20
N LEU A 185 -11.34 83.72 7.43
CA LEU A 185 -11.63 82.96 8.64
C LEU A 185 -13.14 82.71 8.81
N THR A 186 -13.98 83.72 8.52
CA THR A 186 -15.44 83.59 8.54
C THR A 186 -15.89 82.54 7.52
N ASP A 187 -15.33 82.60 6.30
CA ASP A 187 -15.65 81.65 5.23
C ASP A 187 -15.28 80.22 5.61
N ILE A 188 -14.08 79.98 6.16
CA ILE A 188 -13.66 78.64 6.60
C ILE A 188 -14.55 78.09 7.71
N HIS A 189 -14.73 78.84 8.79
CA HIS A 189 -15.47 78.37 9.96
C HIS A 189 -16.91 77.96 9.59
N HIS A 190 -17.59 78.79 8.80
CA HIS A 190 -18.96 78.48 8.40
C HIS A 190 -19.04 77.41 7.32
N LYS A 191 -18.09 77.35 6.36
CA LYS A 191 -18.02 76.24 5.39
C LYS A 191 -17.83 74.88 6.05
N LEU A 192 -16.99 74.79 7.09
CA LEU A 192 -16.84 73.58 7.90
C LEU A 192 -18.14 73.18 8.60
N SER A 193 -18.98 74.15 8.93
CA SER A 193 -20.30 73.94 9.50
C SER A 193 -21.40 73.69 8.44
N GLY A 194 -21.07 73.71 7.15
CA GLY A 194 -22.04 73.54 6.06
C GLY A 194 -22.89 74.79 5.78
N PHE A 195 -22.44 75.99 6.11
CA PHE A 195 -23.18 77.23 5.82
C PHE A 195 -22.27 78.29 5.20
N THR A 196 -22.83 79.20 4.41
CA THR A 196 -22.11 80.38 3.91
C THR A 196 -22.53 81.61 4.70
N LEU A 197 -21.63 82.17 5.52
CA LEU A 197 -21.82 83.44 6.20
C LEU A 197 -20.89 84.50 5.61
N LEU A 198 -21.45 85.64 5.18
CA LEU A 198 -20.66 86.75 4.66
C LEU A 198 -20.10 87.60 5.82
N TYR A 199 -18.79 87.86 5.80
CA TYR A 199 -18.16 88.77 6.76
C TYR A 199 -18.67 90.20 6.59
N VAL A 200 -19.16 90.82 7.67
CA VAL A 200 -19.61 92.22 7.65
C VAL A 200 -18.61 93.10 8.42
N PRO A 201 -17.89 94.01 7.75
CA PRO A 201 -16.92 94.87 8.41
C PRO A 201 -17.61 95.90 9.30
N ARG A 202 -17.07 96.12 10.50
CA ARG A 202 -17.50 97.19 11.42
C ARG A 202 -17.01 98.59 11.02
N GLU A 203 -16.16 98.65 9.99
CA GLU A 203 -15.56 99.88 9.50
C GLU A 203 -16.64 100.81 8.87
N GLY A 204 -16.84 101.99 9.47
CA GLY A 204 -17.82 102.98 8.98
C GLY A 204 -19.26 102.74 9.43
N SER A 205 -19.54 101.71 10.24
CA SER A 205 -20.89 101.40 10.75
C SER A 205 -21.43 102.49 11.69
N ASP A 206 -20.56 103.11 12.50
CA ASP A 206 -20.94 104.16 13.46
C ASP A 206 -20.86 105.59 12.86
N MET A 207 -20.45 105.72 11.60
CA MET A 207 -20.20 107.00 10.94
C MET A 207 -21.33 107.35 9.97
N ASN A 208 -21.65 108.64 9.84
CA ASN A 208 -22.68 109.09 8.91
C ASN A 208 -22.22 108.88 7.46
N VAL A 209 -23.12 108.43 6.59
CA VAL A 209 -22.85 108.05 5.18
C VAL A 209 -22.06 109.14 4.44
N GLN A 210 -22.41 110.41 4.66
CA GLN A 210 -21.77 111.57 4.02
C GLN A 210 -20.31 111.78 4.42
N GLU A 211 -19.90 111.38 5.64
CA GLU A 211 -18.53 111.52 6.14
C GLU A 211 -17.64 110.41 5.59
N VAL A 212 -18.16 109.19 5.48
CA VAL A 212 -17.42 108.03 4.96
C VAL A 212 -17.13 108.17 3.47
N VAL A 213 -18.06 108.76 2.70
CA VAL A 213 -17.90 108.98 1.25
C VAL A 213 -16.72 109.93 0.94
N LEU A 214 -16.34 110.81 1.87
CA LEU A 214 -15.18 111.70 1.70
C LEU A 214 -13.84 110.96 1.83
N ASN A 215 -13.83 109.79 2.49
CA ASN A 215 -12.63 109.00 2.70
C ASN A 215 -12.47 107.94 1.60
N ARG A 216 -11.59 108.24 0.63
CA ARG A 216 -11.33 107.33 -0.50
C ARG A 216 -10.69 106.00 -0.09
N ALA A 217 -9.97 105.95 1.03
CA ALA A 217 -9.30 104.73 1.49
C ALA A 217 -10.31 103.74 2.09
N THR A 218 -11.29 104.22 2.85
CA THR A 218 -12.38 103.39 3.40
C THR A 218 -13.28 102.85 2.29
N ILE A 219 -13.63 103.68 1.29
CA ILE A 219 -14.41 103.23 0.12
C ILE A 219 -13.71 102.06 -0.57
N LYS A 220 -12.41 102.17 -0.87
CA LYS A 220 -11.66 101.09 -1.54
C LYS A 220 -11.63 99.78 -0.74
N ARG A 221 -11.58 99.84 0.59
CA ARG A 221 -11.65 98.65 1.44
C ARG A 221 -13.05 98.03 1.46
N LEU A 222 -14.10 98.86 1.54
CA LEU A 222 -15.48 98.40 1.45
C LEU A 222 -15.77 97.78 0.06
N GLU A 223 -15.22 98.36 -1.02
CA GLU A 223 -15.29 97.77 -2.36
C GLU A 223 -14.62 96.39 -2.41
N ALA A 224 -13.46 96.21 -1.78
CA ALA A 224 -12.78 94.91 -1.72
C ALA A 224 -13.64 93.85 -1.01
N VAL A 225 -14.30 94.22 0.09
CA VAL A 225 -15.23 93.31 0.80
C VAL A 225 -16.44 92.95 -0.07
N VAL A 226 -17.02 93.92 -0.79
CA VAL A 226 -18.16 93.68 -1.70
C VAL A 226 -17.79 92.78 -2.89
N ILE A 227 -16.57 92.90 -3.41
CA ILE A 227 -16.05 91.99 -4.44
C ILE A 227 -16.02 90.56 -3.89
N GLU A 228 -15.56 90.39 -2.65
CA GLU A 228 -15.49 89.08 -2.02
C GLU A 228 -16.88 88.50 -1.72
N TRP A 229 -17.84 89.31 -1.25
CA TRP A 229 -19.25 88.90 -1.16
C TRP A 229 -19.79 88.41 -2.50
N THR A 230 -19.52 89.14 -3.57
CA THR A 230 -19.99 88.77 -4.92
C THR A 230 -19.39 87.43 -5.37
N SER A 231 -18.11 87.18 -5.05
CA SER A 231 -17.42 85.93 -5.31
C SER A 231 -18.01 84.75 -4.53
N GLN A 232 -18.21 84.92 -3.21
CA GLN A 232 -18.74 83.89 -2.32
C GLN A 232 -20.19 83.51 -2.66
N ILE A 233 -21.05 84.50 -2.94
CA ILE A 233 -22.43 84.23 -3.34
C ILE A 233 -22.46 83.46 -4.67
N ARG A 234 -21.63 83.86 -5.64
CA ARG A 234 -21.54 83.14 -6.93
C ARG A 234 -21.03 81.72 -6.75
N SER A 235 -20.05 81.50 -5.88
CA SER A 235 -19.55 80.17 -5.55
C SER A 235 -20.67 79.29 -4.95
N THR A 236 -21.48 79.86 -4.05
CA THR A 236 -22.59 79.14 -3.40
C THR A 236 -23.72 78.83 -4.38
N ILE A 237 -24.04 79.75 -5.29
CA ILE A 237 -25.01 79.52 -6.36
C ILE A 237 -24.55 78.35 -7.27
N ASN A 238 -23.26 78.32 -7.62
CA ASN A 238 -22.72 77.29 -8.49
C ASN A 238 -22.61 75.90 -7.84
N ASP A 239 -22.75 75.81 -6.51
CA ASP A 239 -22.69 74.57 -5.75
C ASP A 239 -23.97 73.73 -5.92
N THR A 240 -24.08 73.10 -7.08
CA THR A 240 -25.28 72.40 -7.57
C THR A 240 -25.16 70.87 -7.48
N GLN A 241 -24.12 70.37 -6.83
CA GLN A 241 -23.82 68.94 -6.76
C GLN A 241 -23.70 68.46 -5.33
N HIS A 242 -23.98 67.17 -5.13
CA HIS A 242 -23.70 66.51 -3.86
C HIS A 242 -22.19 66.46 -3.60
N SER A 243 -21.79 66.79 -2.37
CA SER A 243 -20.40 66.85 -1.94
C SER A 243 -19.77 65.46 -1.67
N VAL A 244 -20.51 64.36 -1.85
CA VAL A 244 -20.07 62.99 -1.51
C VAL A 244 -19.83 62.15 -2.79
N PRO A 245 -18.57 61.92 -3.21
CA PRO A 245 -18.27 61.28 -4.50
C PRO A 245 -18.56 59.78 -4.60
N ASN A 246 -18.77 59.08 -3.47
CA ASN A 246 -18.70 57.62 -3.41
C ASN A 246 -19.97 56.90 -2.91
N ASP A 247 -21.02 57.63 -2.52
CA ASP A 247 -22.24 56.99 -2.01
C ASP A 247 -23.34 56.83 -3.06
N LEU A 248 -24.19 55.83 -2.83
CA LEU A 248 -25.38 55.57 -3.63
C LEU A 248 -26.43 56.64 -3.30
N ILE A 249 -26.36 57.79 -3.97
CA ILE A 249 -27.33 58.88 -3.81
C ILE A 249 -28.75 58.37 -4.09
N CYS A 250 -29.62 58.43 -3.10
CA CYS A 250 -31.00 57.99 -3.17
C CYS A 250 -31.95 59.20 -3.30
N PRO A 251 -33.24 58.99 -3.62
CA PRO A 251 -34.20 60.09 -3.74
C PRO A 251 -34.38 60.89 -2.44
N SER A 252 -34.15 60.28 -1.27
CA SER A 252 -34.12 60.96 0.03
C SER A 252 -32.98 61.97 0.12
N ASP A 253 -31.79 61.58 -0.34
CA ASP A 253 -30.59 62.40 -0.23
C ASP A 253 -30.70 63.62 -1.16
N GLU A 254 -31.27 63.43 -2.36
CA GLU A 254 -31.61 64.53 -3.27
C GLU A 254 -32.60 65.50 -2.61
N TYR A 255 -33.64 65.00 -1.95
CA TYR A 255 -34.59 65.83 -1.21
C TYR A 255 -33.90 66.66 -0.10
N ASP A 256 -33.06 66.02 0.71
CA ASP A 256 -32.34 66.68 1.81
C ASP A 256 -31.34 67.73 1.28
N PHE A 257 -30.67 67.45 0.15
CA PHE A 257 -29.82 68.43 -0.53
C PHE A 257 -30.60 69.67 -0.99
N TRP A 258 -31.80 69.50 -1.55
CA TRP A 258 -32.61 70.65 -1.96
C TRP A 258 -33.15 71.46 -0.77
N ILE A 259 -33.42 70.83 0.38
CA ILE A 259 -33.73 71.55 1.63
C ILE A 259 -32.51 72.37 2.06
N TYR A 260 -31.36 71.71 2.19
CA TYR A 260 -30.09 72.35 2.57
C TYR A 260 -29.74 73.54 1.67
N ARG A 261 -29.83 73.36 0.35
CA ARG A 261 -29.60 74.41 -0.64
C ARG A 261 -30.58 75.57 -0.46
N HIS A 262 -31.86 75.28 -0.28
CA HIS A 262 -32.86 76.32 -0.02
C HIS A 262 -32.54 77.11 1.26
N GLU A 263 -32.20 76.43 2.36
CA GLU A 263 -31.87 77.06 3.64
C GLU A 263 -30.65 77.98 3.53
N ILE A 264 -29.57 77.55 2.88
CA ILE A 264 -28.36 78.38 2.69
C ILE A 264 -28.66 79.63 1.86
N LEU A 265 -29.33 79.46 0.71
CA LEU A 265 -29.60 80.60 -0.17
C LEU A 265 -30.55 81.61 0.51
N CYS A 266 -31.54 81.12 1.27
CA CYS A 266 -32.42 81.96 2.10
C CYS A 266 -31.67 82.65 3.27
N ALA A 267 -30.67 81.98 3.86
CA ALA A 267 -29.83 82.57 4.90
C ALA A 267 -29.01 83.76 4.34
N ILE A 268 -28.41 83.61 3.17
CA ILE A 268 -27.72 84.71 2.46
C ILE A 268 -28.71 85.85 2.16
N GLN A 269 -29.88 85.55 1.61
CA GLN A 269 -30.91 86.56 1.34
C GLN A 269 -31.30 87.34 2.62
N SER A 270 -31.37 86.64 3.76
CA SER A 270 -31.70 87.24 5.05
C SER A 270 -30.56 88.10 5.60
N GLN A 271 -29.29 87.76 5.36
CA GLN A 271 -28.14 88.59 5.74
C GLN A 271 -28.20 89.98 5.09
N PHE A 272 -28.61 90.08 3.82
CA PHE A 272 -28.76 91.36 3.15
C PHE A 272 -29.87 92.25 3.73
N LYS A 273 -30.75 91.74 4.59
CA LYS A 273 -31.70 92.57 5.36
C LYS A 273 -31.03 93.26 6.56
N ASN A 274 -29.78 92.94 6.89
CA ASN A 274 -29.03 93.55 7.98
C ASN A 274 -28.75 95.03 7.68
N ILE A 275 -28.99 95.88 8.68
CA ILE A 275 -28.85 97.34 8.57
C ILE A 275 -27.42 97.78 8.21
N ASN A 276 -26.40 97.06 8.69
CA ASN A 276 -25.00 97.40 8.41
C ASN A 276 -24.63 97.13 6.95
N ILE A 277 -25.16 96.05 6.35
CA ILE A 277 -24.95 95.75 4.93
C ILE A 277 -25.67 96.80 4.07
N GLN A 278 -26.91 97.14 4.42
CA GLN A 278 -27.64 98.21 3.74
C GLN A 278 -26.90 99.56 3.81
N HIS A 279 -26.36 99.90 4.99
CA HIS A 279 -25.54 101.10 5.18
C HIS A 279 -24.28 101.10 4.29
N ILE A 280 -23.57 99.98 4.19
CA ILE A 280 -22.41 99.85 3.28
C ILE A 280 -22.83 100.04 1.82
N LEU A 281 -23.97 99.48 1.40
CA LEU A 281 -24.48 99.65 0.05
C LEU A 281 -24.88 101.11 -0.24
N GLU A 282 -25.52 101.79 0.71
CA GLU A 282 -25.84 103.22 0.60
C GLU A 282 -24.58 104.09 0.45
N ILE A 283 -23.52 103.80 1.23
CA ILE A 283 -22.22 104.47 1.12
C ILE A 283 -21.65 104.30 -0.29
N LEU A 284 -21.61 103.07 -0.79
CA LEU A 284 -21.03 102.75 -2.11
C LEU A 284 -21.85 103.28 -3.28
N ASP A 285 -23.18 103.34 -3.15
CA ASP A 285 -24.07 103.94 -4.15
C ASP A 285 -23.89 105.46 -4.22
N LEU A 286 -23.78 106.15 -3.07
CA LEU A 286 -23.46 107.58 -3.04
C LEU A 286 -22.05 107.89 -3.56
N ALA A 287 -21.10 106.98 -3.34
CA ALA A 287 -19.75 107.05 -3.88
C ALA A 287 -19.65 106.68 -5.37
N GLN A 288 -20.76 106.27 -6.01
CA GLN A 288 -20.83 105.81 -7.41
C GLN A 288 -19.86 104.66 -7.73
N SER A 289 -19.73 103.69 -6.82
CA SER A 289 -18.88 102.51 -7.01
C SER A 289 -19.33 101.66 -8.20
N LEU A 290 -18.37 101.07 -8.93
CA LEU A 290 -18.64 100.18 -10.06
C LEU A 290 -19.05 98.76 -9.62
N TYR A 291 -18.86 98.41 -8.34
CA TYR A 291 -19.04 97.05 -7.81
C TYR A 291 -20.44 96.77 -7.25
N THR A 292 -21.29 97.79 -7.09
CA THR A 292 -22.68 97.60 -6.59
C THR A 292 -23.58 96.93 -7.62
N LYS A 293 -23.36 97.18 -8.93
CA LYS A 293 -24.13 96.54 -10.00
C LYS A 293 -23.88 95.03 -10.10
N PRO A 294 -22.62 94.53 -10.20
CA PRO A 294 -22.34 93.09 -10.17
C PRO A 294 -22.93 92.37 -8.96
N LEU A 295 -22.88 92.97 -7.78
CA LEU A 295 -23.50 92.40 -6.58
C LEU A 295 -25.02 92.26 -6.73
N ARG A 296 -25.71 93.31 -7.20
CA ARG A 296 -27.17 93.25 -7.46
C ARG A 296 -27.53 92.20 -8.51
N ASP A 297 -26.70 92.05 -9.55
CA ASP A 297 -26.91 91.02 -10.58
C ASP A 297 -26.83 89.61 -9.97
N VAL A 298 -25.82 89.33 -9.14
CA VAL A 298 -25.69 88.03 -8.45
C VAL A 298 -26.80 87.81 -7.40
N LEU A 299 -27.26 88.86 -6.71
CA LEU A 299 -28.43 88.75 -5.80
C LEU A 299 -29.74 88.44 -6.54
N ASN A 300 -29.90 88.94 -7.77
CA ASN A 300 -31.03 88.55 -8.61
C ASN A 300 -30.94 87.10 -9.09
N GLU A 301 -29.73 86.60 -9.36
CA GLU A 301 -29.48 85.17 -9.63
C GLU A 301 -29.81 84.32 -8.40
N LEU A 302 -29.36 84.73 -7.20
CA LEU A 302 -29.69 84.08 -5.92
C LEU A 302 -31.20 83.91 -5.73
N MET A 303 -31.98 84.96 -5.99
CA MET A 303 -33.44 84.91 -5.87
C MET A 303 -34.09 83.90 -6.82
N LYS A 304 -33.59 83.78 -8.05
CA LYS A 304 -34.10 82.79 -9.02
C LYS A 304 -33.80 81.37 -8.55
N GLU A 305 -32.62 81.12 -8.02
CA GLU A 305 -32.24 79.79 -7.50
C GLU A 305 -33.05 79.40 -6.25
N ILE A 306 -33.41 80.36 -5.39
CA ILE A 306 -34.33 80.14 -4.28
C ILE A 306 -35.70 79.69 -4.80
N GLU A 307 -36.26 80.37 -5.80
CA GLU A 307 -37.55 80.03 -6.42
C GLU A 307 -37.52 78.62 -7.04
N VAL A 308 -36.42 78.25 -7.71
CA VAL A 308 -36.21 76.90 -8.25
C VAL A 308 -36.22 75.86 -7.12
N ALA A 309 -35.51 76.12 -6.02
CA ALA A 309 -35.47 75.20 -4.87
C ALA A 309 -36.84 75.05 -4.21
N GLU A 310 -37.56 76.16 -3.96
CA GLU A 310 -38.93 76.16 -3.41
C GLU A 310 -39.89 75.35 -4.28
N SER A 311 -39.75 75.43 -5.61
CA SER A 311 -40.58 74.68 -6.54
C SER A 311 -40.25 73.17 -6.57
N ASN A 312 -38.98 72.78 -6.36
CA ASN A 312 -38.54 71.38 -6.49
C ASN A 312 -38.84 70.53 -5.25
N ILE A 313 -38.71 71.11 -4.04
CA ILE A 313 -38.86 70.41 -2.76
C ILE A 313 -40.18 69.62 -2.65
N PRO A 314 -41.38 70.19 -2.99
CA PRO A 314 -42.64 69.45 -2.86
C PRO A 314 -42.73 68.24 -3.79
N PHE A 315 -42.19 68.32 -5.00
CA PHE A 315 -42.19 67.22 -5.97
C PHE A 315 -41.27 66.08 -5.51
N LEU A 316 -40.07 66.40 -5.04
CA LEU A 316 -39.13 65.41 -4.53
C LEU A 316 -39.64 64.74 -3.25
N LYS A 317 -40.36 65.47 -2.39
CA LYS A 317 -40.99 64.89 -1.19
C LYS A 317 -41.96 63.76 -1.52
N LEU A 318 -42.64 63.81 -2.68
CA LEU A 318 -43.55 62.74 -3.11
C LEU A 318 -42.84 61.39 -3.30
N LEU A 319 -41.53 61.39 -3.54
CA LEU A 319 -40.74 60.17 -3.75
C LEU A 319 -40.22 59.57 -2.44
N VAL A 320 -40.07 60.35 -1.37
CA VAL A 320 -39.37 59.92 -0.15
C VAL A 320 -40.07 58.74 0.53
N ASP A 321 -41.36 58.89 0.88
CA ASP A 321 -42.08 57.87 1.63
C ASP A 321 -42.33 56.60 0.76
N PRO A 322 -42.70 56.72 -0.53
CA PRO A 322 -42.86 55.57 -1.42
C PRO A 322 -41.56 54.80 -1.68
N CYS A 323 -40.41 55.49 -1.80
CA CYS A 323 -39.11 54.85 -1.90
C CYS A 323 -38.69 54.18 -0.60
N PHE A 324 -38.95 54.80 0.56
CA PHE A 324 -38.72 54.16 1.86
C PHE A 324 -39.53 52.86 2.01
N ALA A 325 -40.78 52.84 1.54
CA ALA A 325 -41.62 51.64 1.58
C ALA A 325 -40.99 50.47 0.83
N ILE A 326 -40.24 50.70 -0.27
CA ILE A 326 -39.50 49.64 -1.00
C ILE A 326 -38.55 48.88 -0.06
N ARG A 327 -37.92 49.57 0.90
CA ARG A 327 -36.99 48.96 1.86
C ARG A 327 -37.66 48.00 2.86
N SER A 328 -38.98 48.11 3.01
CA SER A 328 -39.75 47.40 4.04
C SER A 328 -40.60 46.24 3.52
N LEU A 329 -40.61 46.01 2.20
CA LEU A 329 -41.46 45.00 1.57
C LEU A 329 -40.71 43.68 1.37
N ASP A 330 -41.32 42.59 1.85
CA ASP A 330 -40.77 41.22 1.73
C ASP A 330 -41.36 40.44 0.53
N ASN A 331 -42.52 40.85 -0.01
CA ASN A 331 -43.21 40.16 -1.10
C ASN A 331 -42.89 40.76 -2.49
N GLU A 332 -42.66 39.90 -3.49
CA GLU A 332 -42.36 40.32 -4.87
C GLU A 332 -43.52 41.06 -5.56
N ASP A 333 -44.77 40.63 -5.39
CA ASP A 333 -45.94 41.27 -6.02
C ASP A 333 -46.20 42.68 -5.46
N ASP A 334 -46.02 42.84 -4.13
CA ASP A 334 -46.16 44.12 -3.45
C ASP A 334 -45.02 45.08 -3.88
N LEU A 335 -43.82 44.55 -4.11
CA LEU A 335 -42.68 45.30 -4.61
C LEU A 335 -42.91 45.81 -6.04
N CYS A 336 -43.35 44.96 -6.97
CA CYS A 336 -43.67 45.37 -8.34
C CYS A 336 -44.76 46.47 -8.36
N SER A 337 -45.80 46.32 -7.53
CA SER A 337 -46.85 47.33 -7.38
C SER A 337 -46.31 48.66 -6.87
N GLN A 338 -45.40 48.62 -5.90
CA GLN A 338 -44.74 49.79 -5.35
C GLN A 338 -43.79 50.47 -6.34
N LEU A 339 -43.01 49.69 -7.12
CA LEU A 339 -42.15 50.21 -8.18
C LEU A 339 -42.99 50.94 -9.24
N ILE A 340 -44.08 50.34 -9.71
CA ILE A 340 -45.02 50.98 -10.64
C ILE A 340 -45.53 52.30 -10.07
N TYR A 341 -45.92 52.32 -8.78
CA TYR A 341 -46.39 53.53 -8.12
C TYR A 341 -45.32 54.64 -8.08
N VAL A 342 -44.09 54.33 -7.65
CA VAL A 342 -42.97 55.28 -7.61
C VAL A 342 -42.64 55.81 -8.99
N MET A 343 -42.60 54.94 -10.00
CA MET A 343 -42.29 55.33 -11.38
C MET A 343 -43.39 56.21 -11.99
N HIS A 344 -44.65 56.02 -11.59
CA HIS A 344 -45.73 56.95 -11.92
C HIS A 344 -45.62 58.29 -11.20
N ILE A 345 -45.03 58.36 -10.00
CA ILE A 345 -44.71 59.64 -9.35
C ILE A 345 -43.60 60.35 -10.12
N ILE A 346 -42.54 59.65 -10.54
CA ILE A 346 -41.50 60.23 -11.42
C ILE A 346 -42.13 60.74 -12.72
N ARG A 347 -43.09 60.00 -13.29
CA ARG A 347 -43.87 60.45 -14.44
C ARG A 347 -44.65 61.74 -14.17
N PHE A 348 -45.34 61.80 -13.03
CA PHE A 348 -46.08 63.01 -12.60
C PHE A 348 -45.14 64.21 -12.43
N ILE A 349 -43.96 64.02 -11.83
CA ILE A 349 -42.94 65.07 -11.71
C ILE A 349 -42.50 65.56 -13.09
N GLY A 350 -42.24 64.65 -14.04
CA GLY A 350 -41.90 65.03 -15.40
C GLY A 350 -43.02 65.74 -16.17
N GLU A 351 -44.29 65.51 -15.81
CA GLU A 351 -45.45 66.16 -16.44
C GLU A 351 -45.76 67.54 -15.86
N ASP A 352 -45.72 67.70 -14.53
CA ASP A 352 -46.24 68.89 -13.84
C ASP A 352 -45.16 69.82 -13.28
N SER A 353 -43.91 69.38 -13.13
CA SER A 353 -42.85 70.26 -12.63
C SER A 353 -42.42 71.31 -13.67
N SER A 354 -42.09 72.50 -13.18
CA SER A 354 -41.56 73.62 -13.98
C SER A 354 -40.07 73.47 -14.27
N HIS A 355 -39.29 73.01 -13.29
CA HIS A 355 -37.81 72.95 -13.37
C HIS A 355 -37.25 71.52 -13.48
N LEU A 356 -37.95 70.49 -12.99
CA LEU A 356 -37.49 69.08 -13.02
C LEU A 356 -37.91 68.31 -14.30
N ARG A 357 -38.68 68.92 -15.20
CA ARG A 357 -39.17 68.30 -16.44
C ARG A 357 -38.07 67.91 -17.42
N GLN A 358 -36.86 68.44 -17.26
CA GLN A 358 -35.74 68.19 -18.17
C GLN A 358 -35.35 66.70 -18.17
N ASP A 359 -35.03 66.17 -19.35
CA ASP A 359 -34.64 64.76 -19.55
C ASP A 359 -33.48 64.34 -18.63
N GLU A 360 -32.53 65.23 -18.38
CA GLU A 360 -31.38 65.02 -17.48
C GLU A 360 -31.82 64.81 -16.01
N CYS A 361 -32.80 65.59 -15.54
CA CYS A 361 -33.34 65.49 -14.18
C CYS A 361 -34.14 64.20 -14.01
N ILE A 362 -34.99 63.86 -14.99
CA ILE A 362 -35.75 62.61 -14.98
C ILE A 362 -34.82 61.39 -15.03
N THR A 363 -33.76 61.45 -15.85
CA THR A 363 -32.71 60.41 -15.89
C THR A 363 -32.05 60.23 -14.52
N LYS A 364 -31.73 61.32 -13.81
CA LYS A 364 -31.20 61.28 -12.43
C LYS A 364 -32.18 60.66 -11.44
N LEU A 365 -33.48 61.00 -11.51
CA LEU A 365 -34.49 60.42 -10.62
C LEU A 365 -34.60 58.90 -10.78
N PHE A 366 -34.59 58.39 -12.02
CA PHE A 366 -34.54 56.94 -12.26
C PHE A 366 -33.21 56.31 -11.81
N LEU A 367 -32.08 57.01 -11.97
CA LEU A 367 -30.80 56.57 -11.40
C LEU A 367 -30.84 56.50 -9.87
N TYR A 368 -31.46 57.46 -9.19
CA TYR A 368 -31.62 57.45 -7.73
C TYR A 368 -32.55 56.33 -7.29
N LEU A 369 -33.62 56.05 -8.04
CA LEU A 369 -34.46 54.87 -7.80
C LEU A 369 -33.66 53.56 -7.99
N SER A 370 -32.82 53.46 -9.02
CA SER A 370 -31.90 52.32 -9.19
C SER A 370 -30.99 52.14 -7.96
N ASN A 371 -30.47 53.23 -7.41
CA ASN A 371 -29.63 53.20 -6.20
C ASN A 371 -30.39 52.73 -4.96
N GLU A 372 -31.64 53.16 -4.81
CA GLU A 372 -32.53 52.76 -3.73
C GLU A 372 -32.78 51.24 -3.76
N ILE A 373 -33.07 50.68 -4.95
CA ILE A 373 -33.28 49.25 -5.15
C ILE A 373 -32.01 48.45 -4.81
N VAL A 374 -30.84 48.92 -5.28
CA VAL A 374 -29.55 48.29 -4.96
C VAL A 374 -29.28 48.30 -3.45
N SER A 375 -29.51 49.44 -2.78
CA SER A 375 -29.32 49.59 -1.34
C SER A 375 -30.22 48.64 -0.55
N CYS A 376 -31.50 48.57 -0.93
CA CYS A 376 -32.48 47.64 -0.36
C CYS A 376 -32.05 46.17 -0.54
N CYS A 377 -31.67 45.78 -1.76
CA CYS A 377 -31.24 44.41 -2.03
C CYS A 377 -29.97 44.06 -1.25
N ARG A 378 -29.00 44.97 -1.17
CA ARG A 378 -27.73 44.78 -0.45
C ARG A 378 -27.94 44.53 1.04
N GLN A 379 -28.83 45.28 1.70
CA GLN A 379 -29.10 45.13 3.15
C GLN A 379 -29.74 43.78 3.49
N SER A 380 -30.51 43.20 2.57
CA SER A 380 -31.22 41.93 2.79
C SER A 380 -30.34 40.68 2.64
N ILE A 381 -29.14 40.80 2.08
CA ILE A 381 -28.27 39.65 1.78
C ILE A 381 -27.22 39.50 2.89
N ASP A 382 -27.29 38.38 3.60
CA ASP A 382 -26.28 37.99 4.59
C ASP A 382 -25.19 37.12 3.93
N ILE A 383 -24.09 37.79 3.53
CA ILE A 383 -22.94 37.15 2.87
C ILE A 383 -22.20 36.22 3.84
N GLU A 384 -22.06 36.59 5.10
CA GLU A 384 -21.33 35.81 6.10
C GLU A 384 -22.03 34.47 6.32
N LYS A 385 -23.36 34.47 6.42
CA LYS A 385 -24.16 33.25 6.50
C LYS A 385 -24.00 32.36 5.27
N ILE A 386 -23.95 32.93 4.08
CA ILE A 386 -23.72 32.16 2.83
C ILE A 386 -22.37 31.46 2.90
N LEU A 387 -21.30 32.24 3.15
CA LEU A 387 -19.92 31.73 3.17
C LEU A 387 -19.63 30.80 4.35
N SER A 388 -20.40 30.87 5.45
CA SER A 388 -20.30 29.96 6.60
C SER A 388 -20.85 28.55 6.33
N GLY A 389 -21.46 28.31 5.17
CA GLY A 389 -21.91 26.97 4.75
C GLY A 389 -23.40 26.86 4.40
N SER A 390 -24.06 27.95 4.01
CA SER A 390 -25.48 27.95 3.61
C SER A 390 -25.68 28.34 2.13
N PRO A 391 -25.11 27.62 1.15
CA PRO A 391 -25.18 28.03 -0.25
C PRO A 391 -26.59 27.94 -0.86
N LEU A 392 -27.46 27.06 -0.36
CA LEU A 392 -28.85 26.97 -0.85
C LEU A 392 -29.66 28.23 -0.53
N TYR A 393 -29.48 28.77 0.68
CA TYR A 393 -30.04 30.06 1.07
C TYR A 393 -29.48 31.18 0.18
N GLY A 394 -28.17 31.18 -0.09
CA GLY A 394 -27.55 32.15 -1.01
C GLY A 394 -28.13 32.09 -2.42
N ILE A 395 -28.33 30.88 -2.98
CA ILE A 395 -28.93 30.70 -4.31
C ILE A 395 -30.35 31.25 -4.36
N GLU A 396 -31.17 30.93 -3.36
CA GLU A 396 -32.56 31.39 -3.29
C GLU A 396 -32.63 32.93 -3.19
N VAL A 397 -31.91 33.53 -2.24
CA VAL A 397 -31.93 34.97 -2.03
C VAL A 397 -31.36 35.73 -3.23
N CYS A 398 -30.21 35.32 -3.78
CA CYS A 398 -29.64 35.99 -4.95
C CYS A 398 -30.59 35.95 -6.16
N ASN A 399 -31.26 34.83 -6.43
CA ASN A 399 -32.23 34.73 -7.52
C ASN A 399 -33.44 35.66 -7.32
N ILE A 400 -33.99 35.73 -6.10
CA ILE A 400 -35.08 36.67 -5.77
C ILE A 400 -34.63 38.13 -6.04
N LYS A 401 -33.41 38.50 -5.65
CA LYS A 401 -32.91 39.88 -5.85
C LYS A 401 -32.53 40.19 -7.29
N ILE A 402 -32.05 39.21 -8.06
CA ILE A 402 -31.87 39.34 -9.51
C ILE A 402 -33.21 39.54 -10.19
N ASN A 403 -34.22 38.71 -9.89
CA ASN A 403 -35.57 38.84 -10.44
C ASN A 403 -36.19 40.20 -10.11
N CYS A 404 -35.97 40.73 -8.90
CA CYS A 404 -36.37 42.09 -8.52
C CYS A 404 -35.73 43.15 -9.44
N CYS A 405 -34.42 43.08 -9.66
CA CYS A 405 -33.70 44.02 -10.54
C CYS A 405 -34.17 43.92 -12.00
N GLU A 406 -34.41 42.70 -12.49
CA GLU A 406 -34.93 42.45 -13.84
C GLU A 406 -36.37 42.95 -13.98
N SER A 407 -37.22 42.75 -12.96
CA SER A 407 -38.60 43.24 -12.95
C SER A 407 -38.65 44.76 -13.03
N TYR A 408 -37.77 45.47 -12.32
CA TYR A 408 -37.65 46.93 -12.44
C TYR A 408 -37.33 47.38 -13.88
N LYS A 409 -36.39 46.71 -14.57
CA LYS A 409 -36.06 46.99 -15.97
C LYS A 409 -37.25 46.74 -16.91
N ILE A 410 -37.94 45.62 -16.73
CA ILE A 410 -39.12 45.26 -17.53
C ILE A 410 -40.22 46.31 -17.34
N ILE A 411 -40.56 46.64 -16.09
CA ILE A 411 -41.57 47.65 -15.76
C ILE A 411 -41.19 49.02 -16.35
N TYR A 412 -39.91 49.40 -16.30
CA TYR A 412 -39.41 50.62 -16.93
C TYR A 412 -39.63 50.63 -18.44
N GLU A 413 -39.22 49.57 -19.13
CA GLU A 413 -39.33 49.44 -20.58
C GLU A 413 -40.81 49.47 -21.02
N GLU A 414 -41.68 48.73 -20.33
CA GLU A 414 -43.13 48.73 -20.59
C GLU A 414 -43.74 50.11 -20.35
N MET A 415 -43.34 50.82 -19.29
CA MET A 415 -43.86 52.15 -18.99
C MET A 415 -43.44 53.17 -20.06
N ILE A 416 -42.16 53.17 -20.46
CA ILE A 416 -41.66 54.06 -21.51
C ILE A 416 -42.32 53.76 -22.86
N GLU A 417 -42.54 52.49 -23.19
CA GLU A 417 -43.24 52.10 -24.42
C GLU A 417 -44.71 52.54 -24.41
N HIS A 418 -45.42 52.35 -23.29
CA HIS A 418 -46.83 52.72 -23.17
C HIS A 418 -47.08 54.22 -23.31
N PHE A 419 -46.17 55.05 -22.81
CA PHE A 419 -46.30 56.52 -22.83
C PHE A 419 -45.46 57.22 -23.90
N LYS A 420 -44.92 56.47 -24.87
CA LYS A 420 -44.06 56.99 -25.94
C LYS A 420 -44.71 58.11 -26.78
N ASP A 421 -46.03 58.07 -26.94
CA ASP A 421 -46.80 59.08 -27.68
C ASP A 421 -47.11 60.33 -26.83
N THR A 422 -46.97 60.23 -25.49
CA THR A 422 -47.26 61.30 -24.53
C THR A 422 -46.01 62.10 -24.16
N PHE A 423 -44.86 61.41 -24.02
CA PHE A 423 -43.59 62.03 -23.65
C PHE A 423 -42.50 61.75 -24.70
N THR A 424 -41.73 62.77 -25.07
CA THR A 424 -40.58 62.64 -25.99
C THR A 424 -39.25 62.59 -25.24
N TRP A 425 -39.20 61.92 -24.08
CA TRP A 425 -37.97 61.84 -23.29
C TRP A 425 -36.89 61.05 -24.03
N LYS A 426 -35.67 61.55 -23.99
CA LYS A 426 -34.46 60.84 -24.43
C LYS A 426 -33.64 60.44 -23.21
N LEU A 427 -34.17 59.50 -22.43
CA LEU A 427 -33.51 59.00 -21.23
C LEU A 427 -32.35 58.08 -21.59
N GLU A 428 -31.21 58.24 -20.92
CA GLU A 428 -30.02 57.43 -21.15
C GLU A 428 -30.08 56.13 -20.34
N TYR A 429 -30.52 55.04 -20.99
CA TYR A 429 -30.64 53.71 -20.38
C TYR A 429 -29.37 53.26 -19.66
N ALA A 430 -28.21 53.46 -20.30
CA ALA A 430 -26.92 53.07 -19.73
C ALA A 430 -26.63 53.77 -18.41
N VAL A 431 -26.99 55.05 -18.27
CA VAL A 431 -26.76 55.80 -17.03
C VAL A 431 -27.68 55.30 -15.92
N ILE A 432 -28.97 55.08 -16.22
CA ILE A 432 -29.98 54.63 -15.24
C ILE A 432 -29.63 53.27 -14.65
N PHE A 433 -29.20 52.32 -15.49
CA PHE A 433 -29.07 50.92 -15.10
C PHE A 433 -27.65 50.43 -14.85
N ASN A 434 -26.60 51.20 -15.13
CA ASN A 434 -25.20 50.77 -14.92
C ASN A 434 -24.96 50.19 -13.51
N ARG A 435 -25.52 50.84 -12.47
CA ARG A 435 -25.38 50.36 -11.08
C ARG A 435 -26.19 49.08 -10.81
N ILE A 436 -27.38 48.95 -11.40
CA ILE A 436 -28.18 47.71 -11.33
C ILE A 436 -27.43 46.58 -12.04
N ASP A 437 -26.89 46.81 -13.22
CA ASP A 437 -26.13 45.81 -13.99
C ASP A 437 -24.86 45.37 -13.25
N ALA A 438 -24.11 46.33 -12.70
CA ALA A 438 -22.94 46.02 -11.89
C ALA A 438 -23.31 45.23 -10.62
N PHE A 439 -24.42 45.56 -9.95
CA PHE A 439 -24.91 44.82 -8.79
C PHE A 439 -25.35 43.41 -9.16
N MET A 440 -26.14 43.24 -10.22
CA MET A 440 -26.55 41.92 -10.73
C MET A 440 -25.32 41.07 -11.05
N GLN A 441 -24.26 41.64 -11.63
CA GLN A 441 -23.02 40.91 -11.86
C GLN A 441 -22.39 40.41 -10.55
N ARG A 442 -22.41 41.18 -9.46
CA ARG A 442 -21.95 40.72 -8.13
C ARG A 442 -22.81 39.59 -7.58
N LEU A 443 -24.12 39.63 -7.82
CA LEU A 443 -25.03 38.54 -7.45
C LEU A 443 -24.76 37.28 -8.26
N TYR A 444 -24.49 37.39 -9.57
CA TYR A 444 -24.07 36.26 -10.40
C TYR A 444 -22.73 35.66 -9.95
N ASP A 445 -21.76 36.50 -9.59
CA ASP A 445 -20.49 36.03 -9.01
C ASP A 445 -20.74 35.29 -7.68
N THR A 446 -21.67 35.78 -6.85
CA THR A 446 -22.06 35.13 -5.58
C THR A 446 -22.78 33.80 -5.82
N LEU A 447 -23.66 33.73 -6.83
CA LEU A 447 -24.31 32.49 -7.26
C LEU A 447 -23.29 31.46 -7.73
N GLU A 448 -22.27 31.88 -8.50
CA GLU A 448 -21.17 31.00 -8.93
C GLU A 448 -20.45 30.39 -7.73
N ILE A 449 -20.14 31.20 -6.70
CA ILE A 449 -19.55 30.73 -5.44
C ILE A 449 -20.48 29.74 -4.73
N CYS A 450 -21.77 30.05 -4.61
CA CYS A 450 -22.74 29.16 -3.97
C CYS A 450 -22.85 27.81 -4.70
N HIS A 451 -22.94 27.83 -6.04
CA HIS A 451 -22.94 26.62 -6.85
C HIS A 451 -21.65 25.81 -6.65
N ALA A 452 -20.48 26.46 -6.64
CA ALA A 452 -19.22 25.79 -6.34
C ALA A 452 -19.21 25.18 -4.93
N MET A 453 -19.75 25.89 -3.92
CA MET A 453 -19.88 25.37 -2.56
C MET A 453 -20.76 24.12 -2.53
N THR A 454 -21.90 24.07 -3.23
CA THR A 454 -22.75 22.85 -3.25
C THR A 454 -22.00 21.61 -3.77
N ILE A 455 -21.08 21.79 -4.72
CA ILE A 455 -20.32 20.70 -5.34
C ILE A 455 -19.13 20.30 -4.47
N PHE A 456 -18.27 21.25 -4.09
CA PHE A 456 -17.00 21.01 -3.41
C PHE A 456 -17.04 21.11 -1.87
N GLY A 457 -18.00 21.84 -1.30
CA GLY A 457 -18.05 22.12 0.15
C GLY A 457 -18.52 20.95 1.01
N LYS A 458 -17.88 20.74 2.16
CA LYS A 458 -18.37 19.83 3.21
C LYS A 458 -19.43 20.55 4.05
N HIS A 459 -20.69 20.20 3.87
CA HIS A 459 -21.79 20.80 4.63
C HIS A 459 -22.26 19.83 5.71
N SER A 460 -22.36 20.33 6.94
CA SER A 460 -22.75 19.60 8.15
C SER A 460 -24.13 18.90 8.10
N GLY A 461 -24.91 19.06 7.02
CA GLY A 461 -26.21 18.41 6.83
C GLY A 461 -26.22 17.22 5.85
N SER A 462 -25.16 16.99 5.06
CA SER A 462 -25.14 15.99 3.97
C SER A 462 -23.92 15.05 4.00
N ASP A 463 -23.40 14.74 5.20
CA ASP A 463 -22.24 13.87 5.40
C ASP A 463 -22.45 12.41 4.96
N ALA A 464 -23.67 12.00 4.59
CA ALA A 464 -23.95 10.61 4.22
C ALA A 464 -23.42 10.19 2.82
N TYR A 465 -23.12 11.14 1.92
CA TYR A 465 -22.86 10.84 0.49
C TYR A 465 -21.50 11.32 -0.06
N LYS A 466 -20.67 12.03 0.73
CA LYS A 466 -19.34 12.52 0.28
C LYS A 466 -18.16 11.67 0.78
N ASN A 467 -18.40 10.39 1.08
CA ASN A 467 -17.29 9.46 1.27
C ASN A 467 -16.84 8.95 -0.09
N TYR A 468 -15.83 9.61 -0.65
CA TYR A 468 -15.15 9.12 -1.85
C TYR A 468 -14.55 7.75 -1.52
N ARG A 469 -15.13 6.67 -2.08
CA ARG A 469 -14.68 5.30 -1.84
C ARG A 469 -14.54 4.57 -3.15
N PHE A 470 -13.30 4.42 -3.60
CA PHE A 470 -13.00 3.72 -4.84
C PHE A 470 -12.79 2.23 -4.57
N SER A 471 -13.31 1.36 -5.43
CA SER A 471 -13.13 -0.10 -5.33
C SER A 471 -11.97 -0.63 -6.18
N CYS A 472 -11.00 0.21 -6.51
CA CYS A 472 -9.88 -0.12 -7.40
C CYS A 472 -8.53 -0.19 -6.67
N ASN A 473 -7.51 -0.73 -7.35
CA ASN A 473 -6.13 -0.67 -6.87
C ASN A 473 -5.70 0.80 -6.76
N ASN A 474 -4.99 1.15 -5.68
CA ASN A 474 -4.61 2.52 -5.31
C ASN A 474 -5.78 3.44 -4.89
N ALA A 475 -6.92 2.89 -4.45
CA ALA A 475 -8.06 3.66 -3.95
C ALA A 475 -7.66 4.78 -2.97
N GLU A 476 -6.82 4.48 -1.97
CA GLU A 476 -6.36 5.45 -0.97
C GLU A 476 -5.70 6.69 -1.61
N MET A 477 -4.87 6.51 -2.63
CA MET A 477 -4.23 7.63 -3.35
C MET A 477 -5.25 8.52 -4.08
N TYR A 478 -6.33 7.93 -4.60
CA TYR A 478 -7.40 8.68 -5.27
C TYR A 478 -8.33 9.35 -4.27
N GLU A 479 -8.61 8.70 -3.13
CA GLU A 479 -9.35 9.28 -2.01
C GLU A 479 -8.61 10.50 -1.44
N ASP A 480 -7.28 10.40 -1.29
CA ASP A 480 -6.41 11.51 -0.88
C ASP A 480 -6.44 12.68 -1.86
N LYS A 481 -6.48 12.42 -3.17
CA LYS A 481 -6.66 13.47 -4.18
C LYS A 481 -8.02 14.15 -4.08
N CYS A 482 -9.10 13.42 -3.82
CA CYS A 482 -10.41 14.02 -3.58
C CYS A 482 -10.41 14.89 -2.30
N ASN A 483 -9.79 14.40 -1.22
CA ASN A 483 -9.61 15.18 0.02
C ASN A 483 -8.75 16.44 -0.23
N GLN A 484 -7.73 16.35 -1.08
CA GLN A 484 -6.91 17.49 -1.47
C GLN A 484 -7.71 18.53 -2.25
N VAL A 485 -8.59 18.11 -3.18
CA VAL A 485 -9.50 19.01 -3.91
C VAL A 485 -10.39 19.79 -2.95
N GLU A 486 -10.98 19.11 -1.96
CA GLU A 486 -11.79 19.77 -0.93
C GLU A 486 -10.99 20.75 -0.06
N ALA A 487 -9.75 20.39 0.32
CA ALA A 487 -8.88 21.26 1.10
C ALA A 487 -8.46 22.53 0.34
N ILE A 488 -8.12 22.39 -0.95
CA ILE A 488 -7.83 23.53 -1.83
C ILE A 488 -9.06 24.43 -1.93
N PHE A 489 -10.25 23.85 -2.13
CA PHE A 489 -11.50 24.61 -2.22
C PHE A 489 -11.82 25.36 -0.91
N ALA A 490 -11.66 24.71 0.24
CA ALA A 490 -11.86 25.33 1.56
C ALA A 490 -10.93 26.54 1.74
N THR A 491 -9.65 26.41 1.36
CA THR A 491 -8.68 27.53 1.39
C THR A 491 -9.11 28.67 0.46
N GLY A 492 -9.71 28.36 -0.70
CA GLY A 492 -10.27 29.35 -1.61
C GLY A 492 -11.43 30.13 -1.00
N ILE A 493 -12.33 29.44 -0.29
CA ILE A 493 -13.45 30.07 0.43
C ILE A 493 -12.96 30.94 1.58
N GLU A 494 -11.97 30.49 2.36
CA GLU A 494 -11.35 31.30 3.43
C GLU A 494 -10.79 32.62 2.88
N LYS A 495 -10.12 32.58 1.71
CA LYS A 495 -9.65 33.81 1.04
C LYS A 495 -10.80 34.74 0.66
N ILE A 496 -11.91 34.21 0.14
CA ILE A 496 -13.10 35.02 -0.17
C ILE A 496 -13.73 35.59 1.11
N GLN A 497 -13.77 34.83 2.20
CA GLN A 497 -14.29 35.28 3.49
C GLN A 497 -13.50 36.48 4.04
N THR A 498 -12.18 36.55 3.83
CA THR A 498 -11.40 37.75 4.23
C THR A 498 -11.82 39.03 3.50
N VAL A 499 -12.51 38.89 2.36
CA VAL A 499 -12.92 39.96 1.45
C VAL A 499 -14.46 40.06 1.39
N SER A 500 -15.18 39.48 2.37
CA SER A 500 -16.65 39.40 2.41
C SER A 500 -17.34 40.76 2.30
N GLY A 501 -16.76 41.79 2.95
CA GLY A 501 -17.30 43.15 2.98
C GLY A 501 -17.32 43.86 1.61
N SER A 502 -16.51 43.43 0.64
CA SER A 502 -16.42 44.08 -0.68
C SER A 502 -17.16 43.37 -1.81
N ILE A 503 -17.78 42.21 -1.55
CA ILE A 503 -18.43 41.41 -2.60
C ILE A 503 -19.57 42.19 -3.25
N LEU A 504 -20.46 42.76 -2.43
CA LEU A 504 -21.62 43.53 -2.88
C LEU A 504 -21.34 45.04 -3.02
N ASP A 505 -20.09 45.47 -2.80
CA ASP A 505 -19.68 46.85 -3.06
C ASP A 505 -19.33 47.04 -4.54
N ILE A 506 -20.16 47.82 -5.24
CA ILE A 506 -20.06 48.10 -6.67
C ILE A 506 -18.83 48.97 -6.98
N ASN A 507 -18.43 49.83 -6.04
CA ASN A 507 -17.33 50.76 -6.23
C ASN A 507 -15.96 50.10 -6.01
N ASN A 508 -15.94 48.96 -5.30
CA ASN A 508 -14.71 48.23 -5.05
C ASN A 508 -14.25 47.45 -6.29
N LYS A 509 -13.14 47.90 -6.89
CA LYS A 509 -12.53 47.26 -8.07
C LYS A 509 -11.68 46.03 -7.75
N GLU A 510 -11.24 45.84 -6.50
CA GLU A 510 -10.39 44.72 -6.08
C GLU A 510 -11.14 43.38 -6.14
N TRP A 511 -12.48 43.41 -6.02
CA TRP A 511 -13.30 42.21 -6.15
C TRP A 511 -13.08 41.46 -7.47
N TYR A 512 -12.94 42.20 -8.59
CA TYR A 512 -12.72 41.58 -9.90
C TYR A 512 -11.45 40.72 -9.92
N THR A 513 -10.43 41.11 -9.16
CA THR A 513 -9.18 40.35 -9.02
C THR A 513 -9.40 39.12 -8.15
N SER A 514 -10.11 39.25 -7.03
CA SER A 514 -10.44 38.14 -6.13
C SER A 514 -11.28 37.06 -6.80
N ILE A 515 -12.35 37.43 -7.52
CA ILE A 515 -13.20 36.45 -8.23
C ILE A 515 -12.45 35.80 -9.40
N ALA A 516 -11.55 36.53 -10.08
CA ALA A 516 -10.71 35.95 -11.12
C ALA A 516 -9.78 34.87 -10.57
N HIS A 517 -9.13 35.12 -9.42
CA HIS A 517 -8.31 34.10 -8.75
C HIS A 517 -9.13 32.90 -8.28
N PHE A 518 -10.36 33.11 -7.80
CA PHE A 518 -11.26 32.01 -7.45
C PHE A 518 -11.64 31.17 -8.68
N ARG A 519 -11.97 31.80 -9.81
CA ARG A 519 -12.25 31.12 -11.08
C ARG A 519 -11.05 30.32 -11.61
N GLU A 520 -9.85 30.87 -11.48
CA GLU A 520 -8.60 30.15 -11.82
C GLU A 520 -8.41 28.92 -10.93
N MET A 521 -8.63 29.05 -9.62
CA MET A 521 -8.62 27.91 -8.71
C MET A 521 -9.66 26.86 -9.09
N LEU A 522 -10.90 27.25 -9.41
CA LEU A 522 -11.94 26.32 -9.83
C LEU A 522 -11.56 25.57 -11.11
N LYS A 523 -10.94 26.25 -12.08
CA LYS A 523 -10.43 25.61 -13.30
C LYS A 523 -9.36 24.59 -12.99
N ASN A 524 -8.42 24.90 -12.09
CA ASN A 524 -7.41 23.94 -11.65
C ASN A 524 -8.03 22.72 -10.96
N LEU A 525 -9.10 22.90 -10.17
CA LEU A 525 -9.83 21.78 -9.58
C LEU A 525 -10.53 20.92 -10.63
N ASP A 526 -11.12 21.55 -11.66
CA ASP A 526 -11.73 20.84 -12.80
C ASP A 526 -10.69 19.97 -13.52
N ASP A 527 -9.49 20.50 -13.79
CA ASP A 527 -8.38 19.75 -14.39
C ASP A 527 -7.92 18.57 -13.50
N ILE A 528 -7.84 18.77 -12.18
CA ILE A 528 -7.48 17.70 -11.23
C ILE A 528 -8.53 16.58 -11.26
N ILE A 529 -9.82 16.93 -11.27
CA ILE A 529 -10.91 15.94 -11.29
C ILE A 529 -10.97 15.23 -12.64
N GLU A 530 -10.78 15.93 -13.76
CA GLU A 530 -10.77 15.27 -15.07
C GLU A 530 -9.60 14.28 -15.20
N ASN A 531 -8.42 14.67 -14.69
CA ASN A 531 -7.27 13.77 -14.62
C ASN A 531 -7.53 12.59 -13.68
N LEU A 532 -8.18 12.81 -12.53
CA LEU A 532 -8.55 11.74 -11.61
C LEU A 532 -9.55 10.78 -12.27
N LEU A 533 -10.62 11.30 -12.87
CA LEU A 533 -11.62 10.51 -13.60
C LEU A 533 -10.93 9.63 -14.65
N SER A 534 -10.05 10.21 -15.48
CA SER A 534 -9.33 9.48 -16.52
C SER A 534 -8.41 8.38 -15.97
N ASN A 535 -7.62 8.69 -14.95
CA ASN A 535 -6.68 7.73 -14.35
C ASN A 535 -7.38 6.57 -13.65
N VAL A 536 -8.44 6.87 -12.87
CA VAL A 536 -9.20 5.83 -12.16
C VAL A 536 -9.94 4.94 -13.16
N PHE A 537 -10.47 5.50 -14.26
CA PHE A 537 -11.13 4.72 -15.31
C PHE A 537 -10.18 3.80 -16.09
N LEU A 538 -8.91 4.19 -16.24
CA LEU A 538 -7.88 3.37 -16.89
C LEU A 538 -7.46 2.17 -16.03
N VAL A 539 -7.48 2.32 -14.71
CA VAL A 539 -7.13 1.25 -13.76
C VAL A 539 -8.31 0.30 -13.51
N ALA A 540 -9.54 0.79 -13.61
CA ALA A 540 -10.73 -0.03 -13.45
C ALA A 540 -10.89 -0.96 -14.67
N ASP A 541 -10.72 -2.26 -14.46
CA ASP A 541 -10.86 -3.27 -15.53
C ASP A 541 -12.31 -3.73 -15.69
N ASN A 542 -13.02 -3.87 -14.57
CA ASN A 542 -14.37 -4.42 -14.54
C ASN A 542 -15.44 -3.35 -14.75
N LEU A 543 -16.55 -3.74 -15.39
CA LEU A 543 -17.69 -2.85 -15.59
C LEU A 543 -18.27 -2.34 -14.25
N GLU A 544 -18.36 -3.21 -13.24
CA GLU A 544 -18.87 -2.85 -11.90
C GLU A 544 -17.97 -1.79 -11.22
N GLU A 545 -16.65 -1.92 -11.36
CA GLU A 545 -15.69 -0.93 -10.84
C GLU A 545 -15.84 0.42 -11.56
N LYS A 546 -15.92 0.41 -12.90
CA LYS A 546 -16.13 1.63 -13.70
C LYS A 546 -17.43 2.36 -13.34
N ILE A 547 -18.51 1.62 -13.08
CA ILE A 547 -19.78 2.19 -12.60
C ILE A 547 -19.58 2.84 -11.23
N ASN A 548 -18.89 2.17 -10.29
CA ASN A 548 -18.63 2.72 -8.96
C ASN A 548 -17.83 4.04 -9.02
N VAL A 549 -16.84 4.12 -9.92
CA VAL A 549 -16.06 5.36 -10.14
C VAL A 549 -16.97 6.52 -10.54
N LEU A 550 -17.89 6.31 -11.49
CA LEU A 550 -18.82 7.36 -11.90
C LEU A 550 -19.80 7.74 -10.78
N ILE A 551 -20.27 6.78 -9.98
CA ILE A 551 -21.13 7.07 -8.82
C ILE A 551 -20.39 7.94 -7.80
N THR A 552 -19.13 7.60 -7.53
CA THR A 552 -18.28 8.31 -6.56
C THR A 552 -18.01 9.75 -6.98
N ILE A 553 -17.87 10.01 -8.28
CA ILE A 553 -17.54 11.32 -8.87
C ILE A 553 -18.83 12.05 -9.35
N LEU A 554 -20.02 11.48 -9.18
CA LEU A 554 -21.28 12.00 -9.72
C LEU A 554 -21.56 13.46 -9.33
N ASN A 555 -21.16 13.89 -8.13
CA ASN A 555 -21.35 15.26 -7.67
C ASN A 555 -20.68 16.28 -8.61
N PHE A 556 -19.56 15.92 -9.24
CA PHE A 556 -18.81 16.79 -10.14
C PHE A 556 -19.40 16.85 -11.56
N TYR A 557 -20.32 15.95 -11.92
CA TYR A 557 -21.01 15.96 -13.22
C TYR A 557 -21.76 17.27 -13.48
N LYS A 558 -22.22 17.95 -12.42
CA LYS A 558 -22.93 19.23 -12.53
C LYS A 558 -22.05 20.38 -13.05
N ARG A 559 -20.73 20.22 -13.10
CA ARG A 559 -19.82 21.22 -13.66
C ARG A 559 -19.66 21.03 -15.16
N ASP A 560 -19.83 22.11 -15.92
CA ASP A 560 -19.79 22.07 -17.38
C ASP A 560 -18.45 21.59 -17.94
N GLY A 561 -17.32 21.95 -17.31
CA GLY A 561 -15.98 21.53 -17.74
C GLY A 561 -15.75 20.01 -17.67
N ILE A 562 -16.39 19.32 -16.74
CA ILE A 562 -16.23 17.86 -16.53
C ILE A 562 -17.31 17.07 -17.28
N ARG A 563 -18.44 17.71 -17.58
CA ARG A 563 -19.65 17.09 -18.12
C ARG A 563 -19.38 16.27 -19.38
N GLU A 564 -18.64 16.81 -20.33
CA GLU A 564 -18.32 16.12 -21.59
C GLU A 564 -17.43 14.89 -21.37
N SER A 565 -16.42 15.01 -20.50
CA SER A 565 -15.53 13.91 -20.13
C SER A 565 -16.30 12.78 -19.44
N PHE A 566 -17.19 13.13 -18.52
CA PHE A 566 -18.06 12.19 -17.82
C PHE A 566 -19.01 11.46 -18.78
N MET A 567 -19.63 12.18 -19.73
CA MET A 567 -20.50 11.57 -20.76
C MET A 567 -19.73 10.58 -21.65
N ARG A 568 -18.50 10.92 -22.07
CA ARG A 568 -17.62 9.98 -22.80
C ARG A 568 -17.38 8.69 -22.02
N LYS A 569 -17.16 8.79 -20.70
CA LYS A 569 -16.97 7.62 -19.83
C LYS A 569 -18.22 6.76 -19.66
N ILE A 570 -19.42 7.36 -19.64
CA ILE A 570 -20.67 6.61 -19.68
C ILE A 570 -20.79 5.82 -21.00
N SER A 571 -20.48 6.43 -22.14
CA SER A 571 -20.45 5.73 -23.44
C SER A 571 -19.44 4.57 -23.44
N GLU A 572 -18.26 4.72 -22.83
CA GLU A 572 -17.29 3.62 -22.69
C GLU A 572 -17.85 2.43 -21.87
N ILE A 573 -18.64 2.67 -20.82
CA ILE A 573 -19.32 1.61 -20.03
C ILE A 573 -20.31 0.85 -20.90
N TRP A 574 -21.16 1.56 -21.65
CA TRP A 574 -22.13 0.93 -22.54
C TRP A 574 -21.44 0.10 -23.63
N ASN A 575 -20.35 0.60 -24.21
CA ASN A 575 -19.55 -0.16 -25.19
C ASN A 575 -18.88 -1.39 -24.57
N ALA A 576 -18.35 -1.30 -23.35
CA ALA A 576 -17.80 -2.48 -22.65
C ALA A 576 -18.89 -3.54 -22.38
N PHE A 577 -20.11 -3.13 -22.03
CA PHE A 577 -21.24 -4.04 -21.89
C PHE A 577 -21.62 -4.69 -23.23
N LYS A 578 -21.62 -3.90 -24.33
CA LYS A 578 -21.81 -4.41 -25.70
C LYS A 578 -20.76 -5.45 -26.10
N ASP A 579 -19.50 -5.26 -25.72
CA ASP A 579 -18.42 -6.22 -25.97
C ASP A 579 -18.64 -7.53 -25.20
N GLU A 580 -19.11 -7.47 -23.95
CA GLU A 580 -19.50 -8.67 -23.19
C GLU A 580 -20.68 -9.41 -23.86
N LEU A 581 -21.67 -8.69 -24.36
CA LEU A 581 -22.82 -9.26 -25.09
C LEU A 581 -22.40 -9.97 -26.38
N THR A 582 -21.57 -9.32 -27.19
CA THR A 582 -21.08 -9.91 -28.44
C THR A 582 -20.19 -11.12 -28.18
N SER A 583 -19.38 -11.11 -27.12
CA SER A 583 -18.60 -12.25 -26.66
C SER A 583 -19.49 -13.45 -26.26
N LEU A 584 -20.59 -13.20 -25.53
CA LEU A 584 -21.55 -14.25 -25.19
C LEU A 584 -22.25 -14.79 -26.44
N SER A 585 -22.74 -13.93 -27.34
CA SER A 585 -23.38 -14.36 -28.59
C SER A 585 -22.44 -15.17 -29.49
N LYS A 586 -21.15 -14.80 -29.56
CA LYS A 586 -20.11 -15.58 -30.25
C LYS A 586 -19.87 -16.93 -29.59
N THR A 587 -19.87 -16.98 -28.25
CA THR A 587 -19.75 -18.25 -27.49
C THR A 587 -20.94 -19.17 -27.76
N VAL A 588 -22.16 -18.63 -27.82
CA VAL A 588 -23.37 -19.39 -28.16
C VAL A 588 -23.30 -19.94 -29.59
N SER A 589 -22.88 -19.12 -30.54
CA SER A 589 -22.82 -19.50 -31.96
C SER A 589 -21.73 -20.52 -32.28
N SER A 590 -20.57 -20.44 -31.60
CA SER A 590 -19.43 -21.35 -31.81
C SER A 590 -19.56 -22.68 -31.07
N GLY A 591 -20.49 -22.77 -30.12
CA GLY A 591 -20.63 -23.93 -29.22
C GLY A 591 -19.55 -23.95 -28.13
N ILE A 592 -19.93 -24.39 -26.92
CA ILE A 592 -19.02 -24.40 -25.77
C ILE A 592 -18.09 -25.62 -25.85
N ASN A 593 -16.88 -25.43 -26.36
CA ASN A 593 -15.87 -26.50 -26.46
C ASN A 593 -15.02 -26.63 -25.19
N HIS A 594 -14.84 -25.53 -24.45
CA HIS A 594 -14.11 -25.50 -23.18
C HIS A 594 -15.09 -25.38 -22.01
N TYR A 595 -15.02 -26.34 -21.10
CA TYR A 595 -15.74 -26.39 -19.83
C TYR A 595 -14.76 -26.81 -18.74
N PRO A 596 -15.00 -26.46 -17.46
CA PRO A 596 -14.11 -26.84 -16.38
C PRO A 596 -13.99 -28.37 -16.28
N THR A 597 -12.76 -28.87 -16.10
CA THR A 597 -12.43 -30.31 -16.19
C THR A 597 -13.13 -31.20 -15.18
N LEU A 598 -13.56 -30.63 -14.04
CA LEU A 598 -14.31 -31.33 -12.99
C LEU A 598 -15.79 -31.53 -13.33
N PHE A 599 -16.30 -30.82 -14.34
CA PHE A 599 -17.68 -31.00 -14.78
C PHE A 599 -17.76 -32.01 -15.93
N PRO A 600 -18.75 -32.91 -15.92
CA PRO A 600 -19.08 -33.69 -17.09
C PRO A 600 -19.41 -32.81 -18.31
N LYS A 601 -19.19 -33.35 -19.51
CA LYS A 601 -19.21 -32.58 -20.77
C LYS A 601 -20.53 -31.84 -21.00
N LYS A 602 -21.69 -32.48 -20.78
CA LYS A 602 -22.99 -31.86 -21.09
C LYS A 602 -23.43 -30.89 -20.00
N SER A 603 -23.28 -31.26 -18.73
CA SER A 603 -23.65 -30.40 -17.61
C SER A 603 -22.72 -29.20 -17.46
N GLY A 604 -21.42 -29.35 -17.71
CA GLY A 604 -20.44 -28.27 -17.67
C GLY A 604 -20.67 -27.22 -18.76
N GLN A 605 -21.02 -27.66 -19.98
CA GLN A 605 -21.42 -26.75 -21.07
C GLN A 605 -22.66 -25.93 -20.70
N TYR A 606 -23.68 -26.58 -20.14
CA TYR A 606 -24.91 -25.92 -19.71
C TYR A 606 -24.67 -24.94 -18.55
N ALA A 607 -23.96 -25.36 -17.50
CA ALA A 607 -23.67 -24.55 -16.34
C ALA A 607 -22.83 -23.32 -16.70
N LEU A 608 -21.81 -23.47 -17.56
CA LEU A 608 -20.99 -22.33 -18.01
C LEU A 608 -21.82 -21.31 -18.80
N LEU A 609 -22.70 -21.77 -19.69
CA LEU A 609 -23.59 -20.87 -20.44
C LEU A 609 -24.52 -20.10 -19.49
N ARG A 610 -25.09 -20.80 -18.51
CA ARG A 610 -25.99 -20.21 -17.52
C ARG A 610 -25.29 -19.18 -16.63
N ILE A 611 -24.10 -19.50 -16.11
CA ILE A 611 -23.31 -18.57 -15.28
C ILE A 611 -22.95 -17.30 -16.08
N LYS A 612 -22.52 -17.46 -17.33
CA LYS A 612 -22.22 -16.30 -18.19
C LYS A 612 -23.46 -15.44 -18.44
N PHE A 613 -24.62 -16.05 -18.63
CA PHE A 613 -25.88 -15.33 -18.82
C PHE A 613 -26.38 -14.62 -17.56
N GLU A 614 -26.29 -15.26 -16.40
CA GLU A 614 -26.65 -14.66 -15.11
C GLU A 614 -25.74 -13.45 -14.80
N ARG A 615 -24.44 -13.54 -15.10
CA ARG A 615 -23.51 -12.39 -15.00
C ARG A 615 -23.97 -11.22 -15.86
N ILE A 616 -24.24 -11.42 -17.15
CA ILE A 616 -24.66 -10.33 -18.05
C ILE A 616 -26.02 -9.76 -17.60
N SER A 617 -26.95 -10.60 -17.15
CA SER A 617 -28.24 -10.14 -16.62
C SER A 617 -28.07 -9.26 -15.38
N ARG A 618 -27.16 -9.64 -14.47
CA ARG A 618 -26.81 -8.80 -13.31
C ARG A 618 -26.18 -7.46 -13.74
N LEU A 619 -25.29 -7.45 -14.73
CA LEU A 619 -24.71 -6.21 -15.24
C LEU A 619 -25.76 -5.30 -15.86
N LYS A 620 -26.73 -5.86 -16.60
CA LYS A 620 -27.88 -5.13 -17.13
C LYS A 620 -28.73 -4.54 -15.99
N ASP A 621 -29.03 -5.32 -14.96
CA ASP A 621 -29.79 -4.83 -13.80
C ASP A 621 -29.06 -3.71 -13.04
N LEU A 622 -27.73 -3.78 -12.95
CA LEU A 622 -26.90 -2.71 -12.37
C LEU A 622 -26.98 -1.43 -13.20
N LEU A 623 -26.88 -1.52 -14.53
CA LEU A 623 -27.02 -0.37 -15.43
C LEU A 623 -28.44 0.24 -15.35
N GLU A 624 -29.48 -0.59 -15.28
CA GLU A 624 -30.86 -0.12 -15.10
C GLU A 624 -31.13 0.52 -13.75
N ARG A 625 -30.40 0.15 -12.69
CA ARG A 625 -30.47 0.82 -11.38
C ARG A 625 -29.79 2.19 -11.41
N CYS A 626 -28.85 2.41 -12.32
CA CYS A 626 -28.15 3.67 -12.48
C CYS A 626 -28.92 4.70 -13.33
N ARG A 627 -30.24 4.84 -13.11
CA ARG A 627 -31.10 5.78 -13.87
C ARG A 627 -30.80 7.26 -13.63
N PHE A 628 -30.02 7.56 -12.59
CA PHE A 628 -29.56 8.92 -12.31
C PHE A 628 -28.45 9.37 -13.28
N PHE A 629 -27.86 8.46 -14.07
CA PHE A 629 -26.98 8.88 -15.16
C PHE A 629 -27.78 9.50 -16.31
N PRO A 630 -27.22 10.52 -17.00
CA PRO A 630 -27.83 11.09 -18.19
C PRO A 630 -28.04 10.03 -19.28
N GLN A 631 -29.10 10.18 -20.09
CA GLN A 631 -29.38 9.27 -21.18
C GLN A 631 -28.32 9.38 -22.28
N CYS A 632 -27.80 8.23 -22.72
CA CYS A 632 -26.92 8.10 -23.88
C CYS A 632 -27.71 7.54 -25.07
N SER A 633 -27.46 8.03 -26.28
CA SER A 633 -28.13 7.56 -27.51
C SER A 633 -27.92 6.06 -27.78
N GLU A 634 -26.81 5.50 -27.32
CA GLU A 634 -26.42 4.09 -27.55
C GLU A 634 -27.10 3.10 -26.59
N SER A 635 -27.73 3.55 -25.50
CA SER A 635 -28.26 2.65 -24.46
C SER A 635 -29.41 1.78 -24.97
N ASP A 636 -30.32 2.36 -25.75
CA ASP A 636 -31.51 1.65 -26.25
C ASP A 636 -31.13 0.58 -27.27
N GLU A 637 -30.17 0.88 -28.16
CA GLU A 637 -29.64 -0.10 -29.12
C GLU A 637 -29.01 -1.29 -28.38
N ILE A 638 -28.22 -1.05 -27.35
CA ILE A 638 -27.54 -2.11 -26.59
C ILE A 638 -28.53 -2.95 -25.77
N LEU A 639 -29.59 -2.34 -25.23
CA LEU A 639 -30.67 -3.07 -24.56
C LEU A 639 -31.42 -3.98 -25.55
N THR A 640 -31.68 -3.54 -26.78
CA THR A 640 -32.26 -4.44 -27.80
C THR A 640 -31.33 -5.60 -28.19
N LEU A 641 -30.01 -5.35 -28.20
CA LEU A 641 -29.01 -6.41 -28.40
C LEU A 641 -29.00 -7.41 -27.23
N PHE A 642 -29.18 -6.95 -25.99
CA PHE A 642 -29.34 -7.83 -24.82
C PHE A 642 -30.58 -8.71 -24.95
N GLU A 643 -31.74 -8.17 -25.32
CA GLU A 643 -32.97 -8.97 -25.52
C GLU A 643 -32.80 -10.04 -26.60
N SER A 644 -32.10 -9.70 -27.69
CA SER A 644 -31.77 -10.66 -28.74
C SER A 644 -30.82 -11.75 -28.23
N CYS A 645 -29.78 -11.38 -27.48
CA CYS A 645 -28.84 -12.31 -26.86
C CYS A 645 -29.54 -13.24 -25.85
N GLU A 646 -30.42 -12.71 -25.00
CA GLU A 646 -31.22 -13.46 -24.04
C GLU A 646 -32.07 -14.53 -24.74
N LYS A 647 -32.75 -14.17 -25.84
CA LYS A 647 -33.52 -15.14 -26.66
C LYS A 647 -32.61 -16.24 -27.21
N GLN A 648 -31.44 -15.88 -27.75
CA GLN A 648 -30.47 -16.85 -28.28
C GLN A 648 -29.96 -17.81 -27.19
N VAL A 649 -29.61 -17.29 -26.02
CA VAL A 649 -29.10 -18.08 -24.89
C VAL A 649 -30.17 -19.02 -24.33
N LYS A 650 -31.41 -18.54 -24.15
CA LYS A 650 -32.54 -19.39 -23.68
C LYS A 650 -32.80 -20.55 -24.64
N VAL A 651 -32.75 -20.30 -25.95
CA VAL A 651 -32.88 -21.36 -26.98
C VAL A 651 -31.70 -22.34 -26.90
N ALA A 652 -30.47 -21.86 -26.73
CA ALA A 652 -29.29 -22.70 -26.61
C ALA A 652 -29.30 -23.58 -25.34
N LEU A 653 -29.71 -23.02 -24.18
CA LEU A 653 -29.89 -23.77 -22.93
C LEU A 653 -30.95 -24.87 -23.08
N LYS A 654 -32.09 -24.55 -23.69
CA LYS A 654 -33.15 -25.53 -23.96
C LYS A 654 -32.66 -26.64 -24.90
N THR A 655 -31.96 -26.28 -25.97
CA THR A 655 -31.38 -27.23 -26.92
C THR A 655 -30.35 -28.15 -26.25
N CYS A 656 -29.50 -27.62 -25.38
CA CYS A 656 -28.54 -28.42 -24.61
C CYS A 656 -29.25 -29.42 -23.68
N ASN A 657 -30.31 -28.99 -23.00
CA ASN A 657 -31.10 -29.86 -22.13
C ASN A 657 -31.82 -30.95 -22.94
N ASP A 658 -32.47 -30.59 -24.04
CA ASP A 658 -33.18 -31.54 -24.92
C ASP A 658 -32.23 -32.59 -25.53
N LEU A 659 -31.02 -32.18 -25.92
CA LEU A 659 -29.99 -33.09 -26.42
C LEU A 659 -29.48 -34.04 -25.32
N TRP A 660 -29.37 -33.56 -24.08
CA TRP A 660 -29.00 -34.39 -22.94
C TRP A 660 -30.11 -35.40 -22.61
N ILE A 661 -31.36 -34.95 -22.50
CA ILE A 661 -32.53 -35.82 -22.27
C ILE A 661 -32.62 -36.93 -23.32
N LYS A 662 -32.39 -36.62 -24.61
CA LYS A 662 -32.35 -37.62 -25.68
C LYS A 662 -31.17 -38.60 -25.60
N SER A 663 -30.07 -38.21 -24.94
CA SER A 663 -28.86 -39.03 -24.79
C SER A 663 -28.93 -40.01 -23.61
N VAL A 664 -29.86 -39.79 -22.68
CA VAL A 664 -30.23 -40.68 -21.58
C VAL A 664 -31.09 -41.81 -22.16
N SER A 665 -30.56 -43.04 -22.21
CA SER A 665 -31.23 -44.18 -22.84
C SER A 665 -32.42 -44.70 -22.02
N ALA A 666 -33.42 -45.27 -22.72
CA ALA A 666 -34.61 -45.85 -22.09
C ALA A 666 -34.33 -47.11 -21.23
N ASP A 667 -33.15 -47.72 -21.36
CA ASP A 667 -32.79 -48.99 -20.70
C ASP A 667 -32.18 -48.84 -19.29
N LEU A 668 -32.08 -47.62 -18.73
CA LEU A 668 -31.55 -47.36 -17.38
C LEU A 668 -32.15 -48.28 -16.30
N GLY A 669 -33.44 -48.60 -16.40
CA GLY A 669 -34.14 -49.54 -15.50
C GLY A 669 -33.52 -50.95 -15.46
N SER A 670 -33.02 -51.45 -16.60
CA SER A 670 -32.44 -52.81 -16.70
C SER A 670 -31.07 -52.93 -16.03
N TRP A 671 -30.37 -51.81 -15.81
CA TRP A 671 -29.03 -51.78 -15.23
C TRP A 671 -29.03 -51.96 -13.71
N TYR A 672 -30.04 -51.41 -13.02
CA TYR A 672 -30.21 -51.58 -11.56
C TYR A 672 -30.36 -53.06 -11.16
N HIS A 673 -30.90 -53.90 -12.05
CA HIS A 673 -31.11 -55.32 -11.84
C HIS A 673 -29.93 -56.22 -12.23
N ARG A 674 -28.79 -55.66 -12.66
CA ARG A 674 -27.59 -56.45 -12.95
C ARG A 674 -26.80 -56.77 -11.69
N ASN A 675 -26.12 -57.91 -11.70
CA ASN A 675 -25.29 -58.35 -10.58
C ASN A 675 -24.06 -57.43 -10.42
N LEU A 676 -23.47 -57.38 -9.23
CA LEU A 676 -22.45 -56.38 -8.86
C LEU A 676 -21.05 -56.67 -9.43
N ILE A 677 -20.67 -57.95 -9.57
CA ILE A 677 -19.30 -58.36 -9.93
C ILE A 677 -19.30 -59.38 -11.09
N CYS A 678 -18.37 -59.23 -12.04
CA CYS A 678 -18.07 -60.20 -13.09
C CYS A 678 -16.58 -60.64 -13.06
N ARG A 679 -16.25 -61.74 -13.74
CA ARG A 679 -14.85 -62.13 -13.97
C ARG A 679 -14.27 -61.27 -15.08
N SER A 680 -13.06 -60.77 -14.88
CA SER A 680 -12.32 -60.06 -15.92
C SER A 680 -12.11 -60.98 -17.13
N GLN A 681 -12.50 -60.52 -18.31
CA GLN A 681 -12.22 -61.21 -19.57
C GLN A 681 -10.76 -61.01 -20.02
N ILE A 682 -10.11 -59.95 -19.53
CA ILE A 682 -8.75 -59.54 -19.92
C ILE A 682 -7.69 -60.21 -19.04
N ARG A 683 -7.98 -60.41 -17.74
CA ARG A 683 -7.05 -61.03 -16.78
C ARG A 683 -7.70 -62.22 -16.06
N PRO A 684 -7.44 -63.47 -16.48
CA PRO A 684 -8.06 -64.65 -15.89
C PRO A 684 -7.70 -64.78 -14.40
N GLY A 685 -8.72 -64.83 -13.54
CA GLY A 685 -8.59 -64.93 -12.08
C GLY A 685 -8.86 -63.64 -11.30
N LEU A 686 -9.00 -62.49 -11.96
CA LEU A 686 -9.37 -61.21 -11.31
C LEU A 686 -10.87 -60.91 -11.46
N LEU A 687 -11.39 -60.14 -10.50
CA LEU A 687 -12.77 -59.66 -10.49
C LEU A 687 -12.85 -58.23 -11.04
N GLU A 688 -13.94 -57.92 -11.74
CA GLU A 688 -14.28 -56.59 -12.27
C GLU A 688 -15.71 -56.21 -11.85
N CYS A 689 -15.93 -54.91 -11.68
CA CYS A 689 -17.23 -54.38 -11.32
C CYS A 689 -18.16 -54.38 -12.55
N HIS A 690 -19.35 -54.93 -12.42
CA HIS A 690 -20.30 -55.06 -13.53
C HIS A 690 -21.23 -53.84 -13.61
N ILE A 691 -20.63 -52.67 -13.88
CA ILE A 691 -21.37 -51.41 -14.13
C ILE A 691 -20.93 -50.81 -15.48
N GLU A 692 -21.86 -50.20 -16.20
CA GLU A 692 -21.52 -49.38 -17.37
C GLU A 692 -20.99 -48.02 -16.91
N ARG A 693 -19.72 -47.72 -17.23
CA ARG A 693 -19.05 -46.48 -16.79
C ARG A 693 -19.79 -45.19 -17.18
N ARG A 694 -20.62 -45.25 -18.23
CA ARG A 694 -21.45 -44.13 -18.69
C ARG A 694 -22.54 -43.74 -17.69
N MET A 695 -23.00 -44.65 -16.85
CA MET A 695 -24.05 -44.40 -15.85
C MET A 695 -23.59 -43.43 -14.75
N LEU A 696 -22.35 -43.58 -14.28
CA LEU A 696 -21.76 -42.67 -13.29
C LEU A 696 -21.66 -41.24 -13.83
N VAL A 697 -21.29 -41.09 -15.11
CA VAL A 697 -21.25 -39.79 -15.80
C VAL A 697 -22.66 -39.17 -15.91
N ILE A 698 -23.67 -39.99 -16.21
CA ILE A 698 -25.08 -39.53 -16.29
C ILE A 698 -25.59 -39.08 -14.92
N PHE A 699 -25.22 -39.75 -13.83
CA PHE A 699 -25.61 -39.37 -12.47
C PHE A 699 -24.98 -38.04 -12.04
N GLU A 700 -23.70 -37.84 -12.34
CA GLU A 700 -23.03 -36.55 -12.11
C GLU A 700 -23.62 -35.45 -13.00
N GLU A 701 -23.90 -35.74 -14.27
CA GLU A 701 -24.60 -34.80 -15.16
C GLU A 701 -25.97 -34.41 -14.60
N ALA A 702 -26.79 -35.39 -14.20
CA ALA A 702 -28.12 -35.14 -13.66
C ALA A 702 -28.10 -34.31 -12.38
N TYR A 703 -27.15 -34.59 -11.48
CA TYR A 703 -26.94 -33.77 -10.28
C TYR A 703 -26.66 -32.31 -10.64
N HIS A 704 -25.69 -32.07 -11.52
CA HIS A 704 -25.30 -30.71 -11.91
C HIS A 704 -26.39 -29.99 -12.72
N PHE A 705 -27.16 -30.69 -13.55
CA PHE A 705 -28.32 -30.13 -14.25
C PHE A 705 -29.43 -29.73 -13.26
N LYS A 706 -29.71 -30.54 -12.23
CA LYS A 706 -30.69 -30.22 -11.18
C LYS A 706 -30.27 -29.01 -10.36
N VAL A 707 -29.01 -28.96 -9.90
CA VAL A 707 -28.47 -27.80 -9.17
C VAL A 707 -28.51 -26.54 -10.04
N SER A 708 -28.22 -26.70 -11.34
CA SER A 708 -28.33 -25.64 -12.34
C SER A 708 -29.77 -25.42 -12.82
N GLY A 709 -30.80 -25.85 -12.08
CA GLY A 709 -32.23 -25.58 -12.32
C GLY A 709 -32.82 -26.10 -13.64
N ALA A 710 -32.17 -27.05 -14.31
CA ALA A 710 -32.68 -27.68 -15.52
C ALA A 710 -33.67 -28.82 -15.21
N VAL A 711 -34.56 -29.12 -16.15
CA VAL A 711 -35.51 -30.23 -16.02
C VAL A 711 -34.77 -31.55 -16.23
N VAL A 712 -34.73 -32.38 -15.19
CA VAL A 712 -34.15 -33.73 -15.22
C VAL A 712 -35.24 -34.76 -15.55
N PRO A 713 -34.98 -35.76 -16.41
CA PRO A 713 -35.93 -36.84 -16.69
C PRO A 713 -36.38 -37.57 -15.41
N SER A 714 -37.68 -37.87 -15.30
CA SER A 714 -38.26 -38.62 -14.17
C SER A 714 -37.78 -40.07 -14.06
N THR A 715 -37.07 -40.57 -15.07
CA THR A 715 -36.42 -41.89 -15.08
C THR A 715 -35.17 -41.96 -14.18
N ILE A 716 -34.62 -40.81 -13.78
CA ILE A 716 -33.44 -40.72 -12.91
C ILE A 716 -33.89 -40.30 -11.51
N ASP A 717 -33.93 -41.26 -10.59
CA ASP A 717 -34.21 -41.01 -9.16
C ASP A 717 -32.90 -40.70 -8.42
N MET A 718 -32.75 -39.46 -7.95
CA MET A 718 -31.49 -38.97 -7.39
C MET A 718 -31.10 -39.65 -6.08
N ASP A 719 -32.09 -40.01 -5.24
CA ASP A 719 -31.83 -40.65 -3.95
C ASP A 719 -31.33 -42.09 -4.13
N ARG A 720 -31.78 -42.75 -5.22
CA ARG A 720 -31.27 -44.06 -5.64
C ARG A 720 -29.84 -43.97 -6.17
N ASN A 721 -29.51 -42.90 -6.88
CA ASN A 721 -28.17 -42.74 -7.47
C ASN A 721 -27.07 -42.59 -6.43
N ASP A 722 -27.34 -41.91 -5.31
CA ASP A 722 -26.35 -41.73 -4.24
C ASP A 722 -26.08 -43.04 -3.49
N HIS A 723 -27.13 -43.84 -3.22
CA HIS A 723 -26.96 -45.22 -2.72
C HIS A 723 -26.13 -46.07 -3.67
N ILE A 724 -26.35 -45.92 -4.99
CA ILE A 724 -25.64 -46.71 -6.00
C ILE A 724 -24.17 -46.30 -6.15
N LYS A 725 -23.86 -45.01 -5.99
CA LYS A 725 -22.46 -44.56 -5.92
C LYS A 725 -21.77 -45.13 -4.68
N LEU A 726 -22.45 -45.13 -3.53
CA LEU A 726 -21.92 -45.69 -2.30
C LEU A 726 -21.71 -47.20 -2.41
N THR A 727 -22.66 -47.94 -2.99
CA THR A 727 -22.49 -49.39 -3.26
C THR A 727 -21.39 -49.64 -4.31
N PHE A 728 -21.20 -48.77 -5.29
CA PHE A 728 -20.10 -48.86 -6.27
C PHE A 728 -18.71 -48.71 -5.63
N ASP A 729 -18.49 -47.67 -4.82
CA ASP A 729 -17.22 -47.45 -4.14
C ASP A 729 -16.87 -48.63 -3.21
N ASN A 730 -17.89 -49.14 -2.53
CA ASN A 730 -17.82 -50.30 -1.67
C ASN A 730 -17.43 -51.59 -2.43
N VAL A 731 -18.06 -51.85 -3.59
CA VAL A 731 -17.76 -53.01 -4.43
C VAL A 731 -16.37 -52.90 -5.07
N ILE A 732 -15.95 -51.72 -5.53
CA ILE A 732 -14.60 -51.48 -6.05
C ILE A 732 -13.54 -51.73 -4.98
N ARG A 733 -13.79 -51.25 -3.74
CA ARG A 733 -12.89 -51.47 -2.62
C ARG A 733 -12.69 -52.97 -2.34
N ILE A 734 -13.76 -53.76 -2.30
CA ILE A 734 -13.71 -55.24 -2.18
C ILE A 734 -12.85 -55.86 -3.29
N ILE A 735 -13.12 -55.48 -4.55
CA ILE A 735 -12.43 -56.02 -5.73
C ILE A 735 -10.93 -55.69 -5.67
N LEU A 736 -10.56 -54.46 -5.34
CA LEU A 736 -9.16 -54.04 -5.25
C LEU A 736 -8.41 -54.78 -4.14
N TYR A 737 -9.01 -54.94 -2.95
CA TYR A 737 -8.39 -55.70 -1.87
C TYR A 737 -8.13 -57.16 -2.26
N PHE A 738 -9.11 -57.84 -2.84
CA PHE A 738 -8.95 -59.22 -3.28
C PHE A 738 -7.92 -59.35 -4.43
N ASN A 739 -8.02 -58.51 -5.46
CA ASN A 739 -7.12 -58.54 -6.61
C ASN A 739 -5.67 -58.22 -6.22
N ASN A 740 -5.43 -57.35 -5.24
CA ASN A 740 -4.09 -57.06 -4.71
C ASN A 740 -3.47 -58.26 -3.98
N VAL A 741 -4.26 -58.99 -3.20
CA VAL A 741 -3.77 -60.22 -2.54
C VAL A 741 -3.42 -61.28 -3.57
N ILE A 742 -4.29 -61.52 -4.57
CA ILE A 742 -4.05 -62.52 -5.62
C ILE A 742 -2.89 -62.14 -6.54
N SER A 743 -2.67 -60.85 -6.82
CA SER A 743 -1.53 -60.38 -7.62
C SER A 743 -0.18 -60.49 -6.88
N SER A 744 -0.20 -60.47 -5.55
CA SER A 744 1.01 -60.61 -4.72
C SER A 744 1.58 -62.04 -4.66
N ILE A 745 0.86 -63.03 -5.19
CA ILE A 745 1.17 -64.46 -5.09
C ILE A 745 1.58 -64.99 -6.47
N SER A 746 2.66 -65.77 -6.56
CA SER A 746 3.10 -66.41 -7.80
C SER A 746 2.18 -67.57 -8.22
N ASP A 747 2.19 -67.96 -9.49
CA ASP A 747 1.28 -69.03 -9.97
C ASP A 747 1.46 -70.38 -9.26
N LYS A 748 2.68 -70.68 -8.81
CA LYS A 748 2.98 -71.89 -8.02
C LYS A 748 2.44 -71.79 -6.58
N GLU A 749 2.52 -70.61 -5.97
CA GLU A 749 1.93 -70.36 -4.65
C GLU A 749 0.39 -70.27 -4.72
N ARG A 750 -0.17 -69.80 -5.84
CA ARG A 750 -1.63 -69.82 -6.09
C ARG A 750 -2.17 -71.25 -6.10
N LEU A 751 -1.42 -72.20 -6.64
CA LEU A 751 -1.76 -73.62 -6.58
C LEU A 751 -1.71 -74.15 -5.14
N PHE A 752 -0.69 -73.77 -4.35
CA PHE A 752 -0.58 -74.14 -2.94
C PHE A 752 -1.73 -73.59 -2.09
N PHE A 753 -2.08 -72.31 -2.25
CA PHE A 753 -3.17 -71.66 -1.51
C PHE A 753 -4.56 -71.82 -2.15
N LYS A 754 -4.70 -72.60 -3.23
CA LYS A 754 -5.94 -72.75 -4.01
C LYS A 754 -7.19 -73.08 -3.16
N PRO A 755 -7.15 -74.02 -2.19
CA PRO A 755 -8.30 -74.29 -1.33
C PRO A 755 -8.72 -73.12 -0.44
N MET A 756 -7.79 -72.25 -0.04
CA MET A 756 -8.07 -71.06 0.77
C MET A 756 -8.62 -69.92 -0.10
N ILE A 757 -8.04 -69.72 -1.28
CA ILE A 757 -8.54 -68.75 -2.29
C ILE A 757 -9.99 -69.10 -2.68
N GLN A 758 -10.30 -70.39 -2.89
CA GLN A 758 -11.66 -70.84 -3.18
C GLN A 758 -12.64 -70.63 -2.02
N GLN A 759 -12.18 -70.70 -0.76
CA GLN A 759 -13.03 -70.40 0.39
C GLN A 759 -13.39 -68.91 0.44
N THR A 760 -12.43 -68.02 0.17
CA THR A 760 -12.69 -66.58 0.05
C THR A 760 -13.56 -66.25 -1.17
N GLU A 761 -13.39 -66.95 -2.30
CA GLU A 761 -14.24 -66.78 -3.50
C GLU A 761 -15.68 -67.25 -3.28
N ARG A 762 -15.91 -68.34 -2.54
CA ARG A 762 -17.27 -68.80 -2.21
C ARG A 762 -18.02 -67.78 -1.37
N LYS A 763 -17.33 -67.08 -0.48
CA LYS A 763 -17.94 -66.00 0.30
C LYS A 763 -18.38 -64.83 -0.59
N LEU A 764 -17.72 -64.58 -1.73
CA LEU A 764 -18.06 -63.56 -2.75
C LEU A 764 -19.16 -63.98 -3.74
N GLU A 765 -19.62 -65.23 -3.72
CA GLU A 765 -20.64 -65.74 -4.63
C GLU A 765 -22.00 -65.00 -4.57
N PRO A 766 -22.49 -64.52 -3.40
CA PRO A 766 -23.72 -63.72 -3.32
C PRO A 766 -23.69 -62.45 -4.16
N LEU A 767 -22.54 -61.75 -4.22
CA LEU A 767 -22.33 -60.55 -5.05
C LEU A 767 -22.35 -60.83 -6.57
N ARG A 768 -22.20 -62.10 -6.95
CA ARG A 768 -22.15 -62.54 -8.35
C ARG A 768 -23.52 -62.99 -8.87
N GLY A 769 -24.47 -63.35 -8.00
CA GLY A 769 -25.70 -64.03 -8.43
C GLY A 769 -26.99 -63.72 -7.67
N LYS A 770 -26.97 -63.00 -6.54
CA LYS A 770 -28.19 -62.70 -5.77
C LYS A 770 -28.38 -61.22 -5.44
N LEU A 771 -27.29 -60.50 -5.18
CA LEU A 771 -27.33 -59.10 -4.76
C LEU A 771 -27.36 -58.16 -5.97
N THR A 772 -28.28 -57.19 -5.94
CA THR A 772 -28.43 -56.11 -6.93
C THR A 772 -27.91 -54.78 -6.35
N TRP A 773 -27.89 -53.73 -7.16
CA TRP A 773 -27.39 -52.40 -6.80
C TRP A 773 -28.25 -51.64 -5.76
N GLU A 774 -29.34 -52.25 -5.26
CA GLU A 774 -30.30 -51.63 -4.31
C GLU A 774 -30.02 -51.96 -2.82
N GLU A 775 -29.21 -52.97 -2.52
CA GLU A 775 -28.95 -53.40 -1.14
C GLU A 775 -27.72 -52.71 -0.52
N ASP A 776 -27.78 -52.39 0.78
CA ASP A 776 -26.64 -51.84 1.52
C ASP A 776 -25.64 -52.95 1.88
N LEU A 777 -24.39 -52.79 1.41
CA LEU A 777 -23.32 -53.78 1.54
C LEU A 777 -22.34 -53.46 2.67
N GLY A 778 -22.58 -52.42 3.48
CA GLY A 778 -21.69 -51.94 4.54
C GLY A 778 -21.09 -53.05 5.42
N GLU A 779 -21.93 -53.78 6.16
CA GLU A 779 -21.49 -54.85 7.08
C GLU A 779 -20.85 -56.04 6.36
N TYR A 780 -21.28 -56.29 5.12
CA TYR A 780 -20.74 -57.38 4.29
C TYR A 780 -19.29 -57.09 3.86
N ILE A 781 -18.95 -55.82 3.61
CA ILE A 781 -17.57 -55.39 3.27
C ILE A 781 -16.64 -55.63 4.45
N ASP A 782 -17.01 -55.22 5.66
CA ASP A 782 -16.13 -55.36 6.83
C ASP A 782 -15.84 -56.83 7.14
N THR A 783 -16.86 -57.66 7.00
CA THR A 783 -16.73 -59.11 7.10
C THR A 783 -15.80 -59.65 6.01
N PHE A 784 -15.95 -59.19 4.76
CA PHE A 784 -15.09 -59.64 3.65
C PHE A 784 -13.64 -59.16 3.79
N VAL A 785 -13.42 -57.90 4.16
CA VAL A 785 -12.09 -57.31 4.36
C VAL A 785 -11.34 -58.07 5.46
N THR A 786 -12.01 -58.44 6.55
CA THR A 786 -11.42 -59.27 7.62
C THR A 786 -10.98 -60.63 7.07
N ASN A 787 -11.82 -61.30 6.28
CA ASN A 787 -11.46 -62.59 5.68
C ASN A 787 -10.29 -62.50 4.67
N VAL A 788 -10.19 -61.41 3.91
CA VAL A 788 -9.06 -61.18 2.98
C VAL A 788 -7.78 -60.83 3.74
N LYS A 789 -7.87 -60.10 4.85
CA LYS A 789 -6.75 -59.85 5.76
C LYS A 789 -6.22 -61.14 6.36
N ASP A 790 -7.09 -62.02 6.85
CA ASP A 790 -6.69 -63.33 7.39
C ASP A 790 -5.92 -64.16 6.35
N LEU A 791 -6.39 -64.16 5.09
CA LEU A 791 -5.69 -64.82 3.98
C LEU A 791 -4.30 -64.20 3.74
N LEU A 792 -4.21 -62.87 3.72
CA LEU A 792 -2.95 -62.15 3.52
C LEU A 792 -1.95 -62.41 4.64
N ASP A 793 -2.38 -62.41 5.90
CA ASP A 793 -1.52 -62.61 7.07
C ASP A 793 -0.87 -64.01 7.03
N ILE A 794 -1.64 -65.04 6.66
CA ILE A 794 -1.11 -66.41 6.49
C ILE A 794 -0.04 -66.45 5.39
N ILE A 795 -0.28 -65.78 4.26
CA ILE A 795 0.68 -65.74 3.13
C ILE A 795 1.97 -65.00 3.52
N GLN A 796 1.86 -63.91 4.27
CA GLN A 796 3.03 -63.15 4.73
C GLN A 796 3.89 -63.97 5.68
N VAL A 797 3.27 -64.69 6.62
CA VAL A 797 3.99 -65.59 7.55
C VAL A 797 4.70 -66.70 6.77
N TYR A 798 4.02 -67.34 5.81
CA TYR A 798 4.63 -68.34 4.93
C TYR A 798 5.87 -67.80 4.19
N LYS A 799 5.77 -66.61 3.57
CA LYS A 799 6.91 -66.00 2.86
C LYS A 799 8.09 -65.71 3.79
N LYS A 800 7.81 -65.19 5.00
CA LYS A 800 8.84 -64.85 6.00
C LYS A 800 9.57 -66.07 6.55
N GLU A 801 8.86 -67.17 6.79
CA GLU A 801 9.51 -68.39 7.28
C GLU A 801 10.30 -69.10 6.16
N ASN A 802 9.85 -69.01 4.90
CA ASN A 802 10.60 -69.55 3.76
C ASN A 802 11.94 -68.85 3.50
N THR A 803 12.01 -67.53 3.67
CA THR A 803 13.30 -66.82 3.55
C THR A 803 14.27 -67.26 4.65
N ARG A 804 13.79 -67.50 5.87
CA ARG A 804 14.59 -68.05 6.97
C ARG A 804 15.09 -69.46 6.66
N ILE A 805 14.25 -70.33 6.12
CA ILE A 805 14.64 -71.67 5.69
C ILE A 805 15.76 -71.61 4.65
N SER A 806 15.66 -70.72 3.66
CA SER A 806 16.72 -70.54 2.65
C SER A 806 18.05 -70.10 3.28
N ASN A 807 18.04 -69.13 4.20
CA ASN A 807 19.27 -68.65 4.86
C ASN A 807 19.96 -69.76 5.68
N TRP A 808 19.18 -70.60 6.37
CA TRP A 808 19.74 -71.74 7.10
C TRP A 808 20.31 -72.82 6.16
N MET A 809 19.70 -73.04 4.98
CA MET A 809 20.25 -73.94 3.96
C MET A 809 21.57 -73.42 3.37
N GLU A 810 21.69 -72.11 3.14
CA GLU A 810 22.96 -71.49 2.72
C GLU A 810 24.06 -71.66 3.77
N SER A 811 23.70 -71.58 5.06
CA SER A 811 24.66 -71.87 6.13
C SER A 811 25.21 -73.29 6.03
N ILE A 812 24.38 -74.31 5.71
CA ILE A 812 24.84 -75.69 5.54
C ILE A 812 25.77 -75.81 4.33
N TYR A 813 25.42 -75.14 3.22
CA TYR A 813 26.21 -75.16 1.99
C TYR A 813 27.66 -74.70 2.22
N ASN A 814 27.88 -73.73 3.10
CA ASN A 814 29.19 -73.11 3.34
C ASN A 814 30.05 -73.80 4.42
N ILE A 815 29.55 -74.81 5.13
CA ILE A 815 30.31 -75.49 6.19
C ILE A 815 31.44 -76.33 5.57
N LEU A 816 32.65 -76.17 6.09
CA LEU A 816 33.78 -77.06 5.84
C LEU A 816 33.89 -78.06 6.99
N LEU A 817 33.82 -79.36 6.72
CA LEU A 817 33.67 -80.37 7.77
C LEU A 817 34.95 -80.55 8.61
N PHE A 818 36.14 -80.44 8.01
CA PHE A 818 37.42 -80.28 8.70
C PHE A 818 38.49 -79.76 7.73
N LYS A 819 39.56 -79.14 8.26
CA LYS A 819 40.66 -78.54 7.48
C LYS A 819 42.02 -79.05 7.94
N LEU A 820 42.86 -79.40 6.97
CA LEU A 820 44.26 -79.77 7.20
C LEU A 820 45.09 -78.49 7.44
N LYS A 821 45.82 -78.43 8.55
CA LYS A 821 46.70 -77.30 8.91
C LYS A 821 48.07 -77.46 8.24
N HIS A 822 48.67 -76.37 7.78
CA HIS A 822 49.88 -76.36 6.95
C HIS A 822 51.09 -75.66 7.61
N ASP A 823 51.01 -75.31 8.89
CA ASP A 823 51.99 -74.39 9.50
C ASP A 823 53.30 -75.06 9.95
N LYS A 824 53.25 -76.31 10.45
CA LYS A 824 54.42 -77.14 10.82
C LYS A 824 54.04 -78.62 10.70
N GLY A 825 54.93 -79.46 10.16
CA GLY A 825 54.68 -80.90 10.00
C GLY A 825 54.32 -81.55 11.35
N GLN A 826 53.11 -82.11 11.46
CA GLN A 826 52.65 -82.75 12.69
C GLN A 826 53.12 -84.20 12.78
N GLN A 827 53.27 -84.71 13.99
CA GLN A 827 53.41 -86.15 14.22
C GLN A 827 52.06 -86.84 13.96
N LEU A 828 52.09 -88.05 13.41
CA LEU A 828 50.89 -88.83 13.04
C LEU A 828 49.79 -88.94 14.13
N PRO A 829 50.08 -89.13 15.45
CA PRO A 829 49.03 -89.20 16.47
C PRO A 829 48.30 -87.88 16.73
N ASP A 830 49.00 -86.75 16.65
CA ASP A 830 48.40 -85.42 16.89
C ASP A 830 47.47 -85.04 15.75
N PHE A 831 47.88 -85.35 14.52
CA PHE A 831 47.09 -85.18 13.31
C PHE A 831 45.73 -85.91 13.38
N LEU A 832 45.73 -87.18 13.83
CA LEU A 832 44.50 -87.98 13.96
C LEU A 832 43.55 -87.46 15.05
N ASN A 833 44.08 -86.85 16.12
CA ASN A 833 43.27 -86.25 17.18
C ASN A 833 42.64 -84.92 16.74
N ASP A 834 43.37 -84.08 16.01
CA ASP A 834 42.88 -82.82 15.47
C ASP A 834 41.68 -83.04 14.53
N ILE A 835 41.76 -84.03 13.64
CA ILE A 835 40.66 -84.38 12.73
C ILE A 835 39.42 -84.86 13.50
N LYS A 836 39.60 -85.70 14.54
CA LYS A 836 38.49 -86.17 15.37
C LYS A 836 37.77 -85.05 16.10
N ASN A 837 38.50 -84.05 16.60
CA ASN A 837 37.92 -82.90 17.30
C ASN A 837 37.16 -81.97 16.35
N GLN A 838 37.73 -81.65 15.19
CA GLN A 838 37.05 -80.84 14.17
C GLN A 838 35.76 -81.51 13.69
N LYS A 839 35.80 -82.83 13.47
CA LYS A 839 34.62 -83.64 13.14
C LYS A 839 33.48 -83.52 14.15
N ARG A 840 33.77 -83.59 15.46
CA ARG A 840 32.75 -83.43 16.51
C ARG A 840 32.09 -82.06 16.47
N SER A 841 32.87 -81.00 16.26
CA SER A 841 32.36 -79.64 16.14
C SER A 841 31.39 -79.50 14.95
N SER A 842 31.80 -79.98 13.77
CA SER A 842 30.99 -79.90 12.55
C SER A 842 29.68 -80.69 12.66
N ILE A 843 29.70 -81.87 13.30
CA ILE A 843 28.49 -82.64 13.58
C ILE A 843 27.53 -81.85 14.48
N SER A 844 28.03 -81.23 15.56
CA SER A 844 27.19 -80.46 16.49
C SER A 844 26.50 -79.27 15.81
N GLU A 845 27.21 -78.61 14.89
CA GLU A 845 26.67 -77.48 14.13
C GLU A 845 25.63 -77.92 13.11
N LEU A 846 25.86 -79.02 12.38
CA LEU A 846 24.88 -79.58 11.45
C LEU A 846 23.58 -80.01 12.15
N VAL A 847 23.68 -80.63 13.33
CA VAL A 847 22.50 -81.01 14.14
C VAL A 847 21.73 -79.77 14.61
N ARG A 848 22.43 -78.69 14.99
CA ARG A 848 21.80 -77.40 15.36
C ARG A 848 21.00 -76.83 14.20
N VAL A 849 21.59 -76.73 13.00
CA VAL A 849 20.91 -76.15 11.84
C VAL A 849 19.72 -77.02 11.41
N TYR A 850 19.85 -78.35 11.46
CA TYR A 850 18.74 -79.28 11.20
C TYR A 850 17.56 -79.07 12.19
N SER A 851 17.85 -78.83 13.47
CA SER A 851 16.83 -78.53 14.49
C SER A 851 16.09 -77.22 14.18
N GLU A 852 16.81 -76.15 13.82
CA GLU A 852 16.19 -74.86 13.48
C GLU A 852 15.36 -74.92 12.19
N LEU A 853 15.85 -75.62 11.16
CA LEU A 853 15.08 -75.87 9.92
C LEU A 853 13.75 -76.57 10.22
N SER A 854 13.76 -77.57 11.12
CA SER A 854 12.55 -78.28 11.51
C SER A 854 11.55 -77.38 12.26
N LYS A 855 12.02 -76.47 13.13
CA LYS A 855 11.17 -75.51 13.83
C LYS A 855 10.48 -74.55 12.87
N HIS A 856 11.20 -74.02 11.88
CA HIS A 856 10.62 -73.10 10.88
C HIS A 856 9.56 -73.78 10.01
N ILE A 857 9.80 -75.02 9.58
CA ILE A 857 8.80 -75.81 8.84
C ILE A 857 7.58 -76.12 9.71
N PHE A 858 7.78 -76.45 10.99
CA PHE A 858 6.69 -76.68 11.92
C PHE A 858 5.85 -75.42 12.17
N ARG A 859 6.46 -74.24 12.22
CA ARG A 859 5.73 -72.97 12.35
C ARG A 859 4.81 -72.70 11.16
N ILE A 860 5.28 -73.01 9.94
CA ILE A 860 4.45 -72.93 8.73
C ILE A 860 3.28 -73.92 8.86
N PHE A 861 3.54 -75.15 9.32
CA PHE A 861 2.50 -76.14 9.56
C PHE A 861 1.44 -75.65 10.57
N GLU A 862 1.85 -75.10 11.71
CA GLU A 862 0.93 -74.56 12.73
C GLU A 862 0.06 -73.42 12.18
N THR A 863 0.65 -72.51 11.40
CA THR A 863 -0.08 -71.37 10.81
C THR A 863 -1.13 -71.77 9.78
N LEU A 864 -0.97 -72.93 9.14
CA LEU A 864 -1.95 -73.48 8.19
C LEU A 864 -3.11 -74.20 8.90
N GLY A 865 -2.91 -74.63 10.15
CA GLY A 865 -3.96 -75.12 11.05
C GLY A 865 -4.92 -76.15 10.43
N SER A 866 -6.23 -75.87 10.50
CA SER A 866 -7.29 -76.75 9.98
C SER A 866 -7.33 -76.85 8.45
N ASN A 867 -6.71 -75.91 7.71
CA ASN A 867 -6.67 -75.92 6.25
C ASN A 867 -5.72 -76.98 5.67
N ILE A 868 -4.80 -77.52 6.48
CA ILE A 868 -3.87 -78.61 6.08
C ILE A 868 -4.62 -79.84 5.58
N ARG A 869 -5.79 -80.17 6.15
CA ARG A 869 -6.59 -81.33 5.71
C ARG A 869 -6.97 -81.27 4.22
N LYS A 870 -7.10 -80.05 3.66
CA LYS A 870 -7.42 -79.83 2.24
C LYS A 870 -6.17 -79.59 1.37
N MET A 871 -5.00 -79.40 1.99
CA MET A 871 -3.73 -79.06 1.34
C MET A 871 -2.66 -80.15 1.50
N GLY A 872 -3.02 -81.34 2.00
CA GLY A 872 -2.06 -82.39 2.37
C GLY A 872 -1.10 -82.80 1.25
N GLU A 873 -1.58 -82.94 0.01
CA GLU A 873 -0.74 -83.30 -1.15
C GLU A 873 0.24 -82.18 -1.52
N SER A 874 -0.23 -80.93 -1.54
CA SER A 874 0.62 -79.76 -1.82
C SER A 874 1.63 -79.49 -0.69
N TRP A 875 1.27 -79.80 0.56
CA TRP A 875 2.17 -79.77 1.71
C TRP A 875 3.26 -80.84 1.62
N ALA A 876 2.91 -82.06 1.23
CA ALA A 876 3.88 -83.14 1.02
C ALA A 876 4.91 -82.78 -0.05
N GLN A 877 4.45 -82.22 -1.18
CA GLN A 877 5.35 -81.72 -2.24
C GLN A 877 6.26 -80.58 -1.76
N TYR A 878 5.75 -79.70 -0.90
CA TYR A 878 6.53 -78.62 -0.31
C TYR A 878 7.66 -79.16 0.59
N VAL A 879 7.35 -80.08 1.51
CA VAL A 879 8.36 -80.69 2.40
C VAL A 879 9.39 -81.50 1.61
N GLN A 880 8.97 -82.27 0.59
CA GLN A 880 9.89 -82.99 -0.30
C GLN A 880 10.84 -82.05 -1.04
N LYS A 881 10.37 -80.87 -1.46
CA LYS A 881 11.24 -79.86 -2.08
C LYS A 881 12.32 -79.38 -1.11
N ILE A 882 11.97 -79.09 0.14
CA ILE A 882 12.93 -78.67 1.16
C ILE A 882 13.93 -79.78 1.48
N ASP A 883 13.48 -81.03 1.51
CA ASP A 883 14.34 -82.19 1.73
C ASP A 883 15.38 -82.40 0.62
N ARG A 884 14.99 -82.20 -0.65
CA ARG A 884 15.93 -82.22 -1.79
C ARG A 884 16.96 -81.09 -1.71
N LEU A 885 16.57 -79.90 -1.25
CA LEU A 885 17.49 -78.78 -1.06
C LEU A 885 18.48 -79.06 0.07
N LEU A 886 18.03 -79.66 1.18
CA LEU A 886 18.89 -80.09 2.27
C LEU A 886 19.93 -81.10 1.79
N LYS A 887 19.50 -82.12 1.04
CA LYS A 887 20.38 -83.12 0.43
C LYS A 887 21.48 -82.47 -0.42
N ALA A 888 21.11 -81.52 -1.29
CA ALA A 888 22.05 -80.81 -2.14
C ALA A 888 23.06 -79.96 -1.34
N ALA A 889 22.63 -79.28 -0.27
CA ALA A 889 23.50 -78.47 0.57
C ALA A 889 24.53 -79.33 1.35
N VAL A 890 24.09 -80.46 1.90
CA VAL A 890 24.97 -81.41 2.62
C VAL A 890 25.97 -82.08 1.66
N PHE A 891 25.56 -82.39 0.42
CA PHE A 891 26.45 -83.01 -0.56
C PHE A 891 27.56 -82.04 -0.99
N ASN A 892 27.22 -80.78 -1.28
CA ASN A 892 28.20 -79.81 -1.73
C ASN A 892 29.19 -79.41 -0.62
N SER A 893 28.75 -79.22 0.62
CA SER A 893 29.67 -78.97 1.76
C SER A 893 30.65 -80.13 1.98
N SER A 894 30.17 -81.37 1.82
CA SER A 894 31.00 -82.57 1.91
C SER A 894 32.02 -82.67 0.77
N LEU A 895 31.61 -82.36 -0.47
CA LEU A 895 32.51 -82.35 -1.64
C LEU A 895 33.55 -81.23 -1.55
N ASN A 896 33.16 -80.01 -1.15
CA ASN A 896 34.08 -78.90 -0.92
C ASN A 896 35.14 -79.25 0.14
N THR A 897 34.78 -80.05 1.15
CA THR A 897 35.75 -80.55 2.13
C THR A 897 36.75 -81.52 1.50
N LEU A 898 36.30 -82.43 0.64
CA LEU A 898 37.16 -83.39 -0.05
C LEU A 898 38.10 -82.72 -1.07
N GLU A 899 37.63 -81.70 -1.78
CA GLU A 899 38.46 -80.90 -2.67
C GLU A 899 39.53 -80.11 -1.89
N ASN A 900 39.19 -79.58 -0.72
CA ASN A 900 40.17 -78.97 0.17
C ASN A 900 41.24 -79.96 0.68
N ILE A 901 40.88 -81.23 0.89
CA ILE A 901 41.85 -82.28 1.23
C ILE A 901 42.77 -82.58 0.04
N LEU A 902 42.22 -82.71 -1.17
CA LEU A 902 43.01 -82.96 -2.38
C LEU A 902 43.99 -81.82 -2.66
N THR A 903 43.54 -80.57 -2.56
CA THR A 903 44.41 -79.39 -2.76
C THR A 903 45.48 -79.26 -1.68
N ALA A 904 45.16 -79.61 -0.42
CA ALA A 904 46.14 -79.66 0.65
C ALA A 904 47.23 -80.71 0.38
N LEU A 905 46.88 -81.87 -0.15
CA LEU A 905 47.85 -82.92 -0.48
C LEU A 905 48.78 -82.54 -1.65
N GLN A 906 48.31 -81.73 -2.60
CA GLN A 906 49.07 -81.30 -3.79
C GLN A 906 50.10 -80.18 -3.54
N LYS A 907 50.02 -79.46 -2.42
CA LYS A 907 50.92 -78.33 -2.14
C LYS A 907 52.31 -78.83 -1.72
N GLU A 908 53.30 -78.64 -2.60
CA GLU A 908 54.66 -79.17 -2.44
C GLU A 908 55.51 -78.46 -1.35
N SER A 909 55.12 -77.26 -0.93
CA SER A 909 55.94 -76.40 -0.04
C SER A 909 55.49 -76.36 1.42
N ALA A 910 54.46 -77.13 1.81
CA ALA A 910 53.88 -77.07 3.15
C ALA A 910 53.66 -78.47 3.74
N PRO A 911 54.54 -78.96 4.63
CA PRO A 911 54.44 -80.31 5.15
C PRO A 911 53.26 -80.45 6.11
N ILE A 912 52.47 -81.51 5.91
CA ILE A 912 51.35 -81.90 6.76
C ILE A 912 51.83 -82.85 7.86
N LEU A 913 52.76 -83.76 7.52
CA LEU A 913 53.31 -84.77 8.42
C LEU A 913 54.83 -84.69 8.48
N CYS A 914 55.42 -84.99 9.64
CA CYS A 914 56.86 -85.14 9.83
C CYS A 914 57.23 -86.63 10.01
N ILE A 915 58.27 -87.11 9.31
CA ILE A 915 58.80 -88.49 9.40
C ILE A 915 60.30 -88.43 9.71
N GLU A 916 60.75 -89.27 10.63
CA GLU A 916 62.18 -89.42 10.93
C GLU A 916 62.82 -90.60 10.17
N LEU A 917 64.06 -90.42 9.69
CA LEU A 917 64.91 -91.46 9.12
C LEU A 917 65.87 -92.02 10.19
N ILE A 918 65.82 -93.33 10.43
CA ILE A 918 66.64 -94.01 11.45
C ILE A 918 67.37 -95.20 10.84
N LEU A 919 68.62 -95.44 11.26
CA LEU A 919 69.41 -96.61 10.86
C LEU A 919 69.15 -97.79 11.81
N ASN A 920 68.52 -98.85 11.32
CA ASN A 920 68.32 -100.10 12.05
C ASN A 920 69.29 -101.21 11.56
N LYS A 921 69.45 -102.31 12.31
CA LYS A 921 70.37 -103.42 12.00
C LYS A 921 70.20 -104.04 10.58
N HIS A 922 69.04 -103.83 9.96
CA HIS A 922 68.70 -104.33 8.62
C HIS A 922 68.64 -103.24 7.53
N GLY A 923 68.94 -101.98 7.86
CA GLY A 923 68.98 -100.85 6.93
C GLY A 923 68.30 -99.59 7.47
N ILE A 924 68.30 -98.53 6.65
CA ILE A 924 67.62 -97.25 6.94
C ILE A 924 66.11 -97.49 6.93
N THR A 925 65.33 -97.03 7.91
CA THR A 925 63.86 -97.17 7.97
C THR A 925 63.20 -95.86 8.41
N TYR A 926 61.97 -95.60 7.95
CA TYR A 926 61.14 -94.46 8.35
C TYR A 926 60.37 -94.73 9.64
N GLN A 927 60.29 -93.74 10.53
CA GLN A 927 59.47 -93.77 11.74
C GLN A 927 58.59 -92.51 11.81
N PRO A 928 57.25 -92.61 11.80
CA PRO A 928 56.42 -93.83 11.69
C PRO A 928 56.52 -94.54 10.33
N SER A 929 56.05 -95.79 10.25
CA SER A 929 56.16 -96.60 9.02
C SER A 929 55.35 -96.02 7.87
N LEU A 930 55.86 -96.19 6.64
CA LEU A 930 55.20 -95.72 5.41
C LEU A 930 53.77 -96.28 5.28
N GLU A 931 53.54 -97.52 5.70
CA GLU A 931 52.22 -98.18 5.73
C GLU A 931 51.24 -97.51 6.71
N SER A 932 51.71 -97.02 7.85
CA SER A 932 50.87 -96.35 8.85
C SER A 932 50.39 -94.98 8.35
N ILE A 933 51.22 -94.31 7.54
CA ILE A 933 50.90 -93.01 6.94
C ILE A 933 49.94 -93.18 5.77
N GLU A 934 50.19 -94.17 4.92
CA GLU A 934 49.30 -94.54 3.83
C GLU A 934 47.89 -94.85 4.34
N THR A 935 47.78 -95.67 5.40
CA THR A 935 46.49 -96.03 5.99
C THR A 935 45.77 -94.84 6.63
N ALA A 936 46.50 -93.94 7.30
CA ALA A 936 45.92 -92.74 7.91
C ALA A 936 45.40 -91.74 6.86
N LEU A 937 46.16 -91.48 5.79
CA LEU A 937 45.77 -90.55 4.73
C LEU A 937 44.64 -91.12 3.86
N LYS A 938 44.65 -92.43 3.56
CA LYS A 938 43.55 -93.10 2.84
C LYS A 938 42.25 -93.15 3.64
N ARG A 939 42.30 -92.96 4.97
CA ARG A 939 41.10 -92.91 5.83
C ARG A 939 40.36 -91.57 5.79
N LEU A 940 41.00 -90.48 5.36
CA LEU A 940 40.39 -89.13 5.37
C LEU A 940 39.06 -89.02 4.61
N PRO A 941 38.91 -89.58 3.38
CA PRO A 941 37.63 -89.56 2.68
C PRO A 941 36.51 -90.29 3.45
N SER A 942 36.84 -91.40 4.12
CA SER A 942 35.87 -92.16 4.93
C SER A 942 35.41 -91.42 6.20
N GLU A 943 36.24 -90.53 6.74
CA GLU A 943 35.86 -89.71 7.89
C GLU A 943 34.84 -88.63 7.49
N VAL A 944 34.92 -88.09 6.26
CA VAL A 944 33.92 -87.17 5.69
C VAL A 944 32.57 -87.86 5.48
N THR A 945 32.55 -89.05 4.86
CA THR A 945 31.29 -89.77 4.59
C THR A 945 30.56 -90.19 5.86
N SER A 946 31.29 -90.47 6.94
CA SER A 946 30.67 -90.82 8.23
C SER A 946 29.85 -89.71 8.88
N ILE A 947 30.09 -88.44 8.52
CA ILE A 947 29.30 -87.29 9.04
C ILE A 947 27.92 -87.25 8.38
N ILE A 948 27.84 -87.58 7.09
CA ILE A 948 26.58 -87.60 6.32
C ILE A 948 25.59 -88.63 6.87
N LYS A 949 26.10 -89.75 7.42
CA LYS A 949 25.28 -90.83 8.02
C LYS A 949 24.41 -90.34 9.19
N ILE A 950 24.78 -89.24 9.84
CA ILE A 950 24.10 -88.73 11.05
C ILE A 950 22.87 -87.87 10.69
N ILE A 951 22.76 -87.38 9.45
CA ILE A 951 21.69 -86.46 9.04
C ILE A 951 20.51 -87.27 8.46
N PRO A 952 19.37 -87.37 9.17
CA PRO A 952 18.17 -88.02 8.62
C PRO A 952 17.46 -87.11 7.61
N SER A 953 16.63 -87.71 6.74
CA SER A 953 15.75 -86.96 5.85
C SER A 953 14.68 -86.20 6.66
N MET A 954 14.37 -84.97 6.24
CA MET A 954 13.26 -84.18 6.79
C MET A 954 11.91 -84.84 6.52
N CYS A 955 11.76 -85.56 5.40
CA CYS A 955 10.54 -86.31 5.07
C CYS A 955 10.25 -87.39 6.12
N GLN A 956 11.27 -88.09 6.60
CA GLN A 956 11.13 -89.10 7.66
C GLN A 956 10.64 -88.49 8.99
N ARG A 957 11.07 -87.26 9.31
CA ARG A 957 10.67 -86.58 10.55
C ARG A 957 9.22 -86.09 10.53
N PHE A 958 8.69 -85.77 9.34
CA PHE A 958 7.30 -85.35 9.14
C PHE A 958 6.39 -86.50 8.66
N GLN A 959 6.84 -87.75 8.73
CA GLN A 959 6.09 -88.96 8.34
C GLN A 959 5.61 -88.95 6.87
N ILE A 960 6.44 -88.44 5.95
CA ILE A 960 6.21 -88.44 4.51
C ILE A 960 7.17 -89.44 3.86
N ASP A 961 6.70 -90.17 2.83
CA ASP A 961 7.53 -91.12 2.08
C ASP A 961 8.83 -90.47 1.60
N SER A 962 9.96 -91.10 1.91
CA SER A 962 11.32 -90.58 1.67
C SER A 962 12.07 -91.45 0.68
N ASP A 963 12.78 -90.82 -0.25
CA ASP A 963 13.53 -91.47 -1.35
C ASP A 963 14.86 -92.15 -0.90
N GLY A 964 14.97 -92.62 0.35
CA GLY A 964 16.18 -93.28 0.88
C GLY A 964 17.07 -92.41 1.80
N SER A 965 18.24 -92.95 2.16
CA SER A 965 19.19 -92.29 3.08
C SER A 965 20.21 -91.45 2.31
N PHE A 966 20.43 -90.19 2.73
CA PHE A 966 21.41 -89.27 2.12
C PHE A 966 22.82 -89.87 2.02
N TYR A 967 23.17 -90.78 2.93
CA TYR A 967 24.46 -91.46 2.94
C TYR A 967 24.67 -92.39 1.75
N GLU A 968 23.67 -93.19 1.38
CA GLU A 968 23.77 -94.16 0.27
C GLU A 968 23.87 -93.45 -1.08
N ASP A 969 23.11 -92.37 -1.22
CA ASP A 969 23.12 -91.52 -2.41
C ASP A 969 24.46 -90.79 -2.59
N PHE A 970 25.10 -90.34 -1.51
CA PHE A 970 26.40 -89.66 -1.60
C PHE A 970 27.51 -90.59 -2.08
N LEU A 971 27.49 -91.87 -1.64
CA LEU A 971 28.47 -92.87 -2.07
C LEU A 971 28.34 -93.21 -3.56
N GLN A 972 27.16 -93.02 -4.15
CA GLN A 972 26.94 -93.22 -5.58
C GLN A 972 27.33 -92.00 -6.43
N ASP A 973 27.54 -90.81 -5.83
CA ASP A 973 27.91 -89.58 -6.55
C ASP A 973 29.23 -89.77 -7.31
N SER A 974 29.21 -89.47 -8.62
CA SER A 974 30.37 -89.57 -9.51
C SER A 974 31.50 -88.61 -9.11
N ARG A 975 31.16 -87.47 -8.52
CA ARG A 975 32.12 -86.47 -8.05
C ARG A 975 32.93 -86.98 -6.86
N PHE A 976 32.26 -87.63 -5.91
CA PHE A 976 32.91 -88.25 -4.75
C PHE A 976 33.96 -89.30 -5.18
N LYS A 977 33.57 -90.23 -6.06
CA LYS A 977 34.45 -91.29 -6.58
C LYS A 977 35.67 -90.74 -7.33
N THR A 978 35.48 -89.65 -8.07
CA THR A 978 36.58 -89.01 -8.81
C THR A 978 37.58 -88.35 -7.86
N ILE A 979 37.12 -87.64 -6.83
CA ILE A 979 38.00 -86.99 -5.85
C ILE A 979 38.73 -88.04 -5.01
N GLU A 980 38.03 -89.10 -4.56
CA GLU A 980 38.63 -90.19 -3.78
C GLU A 980 39.75 -90.91 -4.54
N THR A 981 39.52 -91.25 -5.81
CA THR A 981 40.56 -91.88 -6.66
C THR A 981 41.77 -90.97 -6.88
N ASN A 982 41.58 -89.66 -7.02
CA ASN A 982 42.67 -88.69 -7.14
C ASN A 982 43.48 -88.54 -5.85
N ILE A 983 42.81 -88.51 -4.70
CA ILE A 983 43.48 -88.52 -3.39
C ILE A 983 44.35 -89.77 -3.24
N HIS A 984 43.81 -90.95 -3.56
CA HIS A 984 44.56 -92.21 -3.50
C HIS A 984 45.77 -92.25 -4.44
N LYS A 985 45.63 -91.77 -5.68
CA LYS A 985 46.75 -91.67 -6.64
C LYS A 985 47.87 -90.77 -6.12
N HIS A 986 47.53 -89.62 -5.54
CA HIS A 986 48.52 -88.67 -5.05
C HIS A 986 49.27 -89.20 -3.82
N ILE A 987 48.56 -89.90 -2.92
CA ILE A 987 49.17 -90.58 -1.77
C ILE A 987 50.17 -91.65 -2.24
N ASN A 988 49.77 -92.52 -3.18
CA ASN A 988 50.65 -93.56 -3.71
C ASN A 988 51.92 -92.97 -4.38
N HIS A 989 51.76 -91.88 -5.13
CA HIS A 989 52.90 -91.22 -5.79
C HIS A 989 53.86 -90.56 -4.78
N THR A 990 53.34 -90.00 -3.68
CA THR A 990 54.17 -89.47 -2.59
C THR A 990 54.99 -90.58 -1.92
N ILE A 991 54.39 -91.76 -1.75
CA ILE A 991 55.05 -92.95 -1.19
C ILE A 991 56.20 -93.43 -2.10
N GLU A 992 56.00 -93.45 -3.42
CA GLU A 992 57.04 -93.82 -4.40
C GLU A 992 58.27 -92.89 -4.31
N GLU A 993 58.05 -91.58 -4.19
CA GLU A 993 59.13 -90.61 -4.04
C GLU A 993 59.86 -90.73 -2.69
N LEU A 994 59.13 -90.99 -1.60
CA LEU A 994 59.74 -91.27 -0.30
C LEU A 994 60.60 -92.55 -0.34
N CYS A 995 60.19 -93.57 -1.09
CA CYS A 995 61.00 -94.76 -1.34
C CYS A 995 62.27 -94.42 -2.12
N ALA A 996 62.17 -93.65 -3.21
CA ALA A 996 63.32 -93.21 -4.00
C ALA A 996 64.29 -92.34 -3.18
N PHE A 997 63.79 -91.48 -2.27
CA PHE A 997 64.62 -90.68 -1.38
C PHE A 997 65.45 -91.55 -0.43
N ARG A 998 64.85 -92.61 0.13
CA ARG A 998 65.56 -93.58 0.98
C ARG A 998 66.69 -94.28 0.23
N GLU A 999 66.51 -94.58 -1.05
CA GLU A 999 67.53 -95.26 -1.85
C GLU A 999 68.80 -94.42 -2.07
N LYS A 1000 68.69 -93.08 -2.12
CA LYS A 1000 69.86 -92.18 -2.27
C LYS A 1000 70.88 -92.35 -1.14
N TRP A 1001 70.43 -92.70 0.06
CA TRP A 1001 71.30 -92.91 1.21
C TRP A 1001 72.05 -94.26 1.19
N ASN A 1002 71.75 -95.16 0.24
CA ASN A 1002 72.45 -96.44 0.09
C ASN A 1002 73.92 -96.30 -0.33
N VAL A 1003 74.38 -95.12 -0.75
CA VAL A 1003 75.81 -94.87 -1.04
C VAL A 1003 76.68 -95.12 0.21
N PHE A 1004 76.15 -94.85 1.41
CA PHE A 1004 76.86 -95.08 2.69
C PHE A 1004 76.74 -96.52 3.20
N ARG A 1005 76.00 -97.40 2.50
CA ARG A 1005 75.71 -98.79 2.90
C ARG A 1005 76.93 -99.65 3.22
N PRO A 1006 78.05 -99.60 2.46
CA PRO A 1006 79.21 -100.46 2.72
C PRO A 1006 79.80 -100.33 4.14
N PHE A 1007 79.69 -99.16 4.78
CA PHE A 1007 80.36 -98.91 6.07
C PHE A 1007 79.60 -99.42 7.29
N TRP A 1008 78.27 -99.53 7.22
CA TRP A 1008 77.49 -100.21 8.27
C TRP A 1008 77.23 -101.69 7.96
N SER A 1009 77.33 -102.13 6.69
CA SER A 1009 77.08 -103.52 6.31
C SER A 1009 78.29 -104.45 6.42
N ILE A 1010 79.53 -103.91 6.37
CA ILE A 1010 80.75 -104.73 6.46
C ILE A 1010 81.12 -104.98 7.93
N ASN A 1011 81.38 -106.24 8.28
CA ASN A 1011 81.77 -106.62 9.63
C ASN A 1011 83.18 -106.08 9.96
N ARG A 1012 83.23 -105.15 10.93
CA ARG A 1012 84.40 -104.34 11.29
C ARG A 1012 85.65 -105.16 11.64
N LYS A 1013 85.48 -106.34 12.26
CA LYS A 1013 86.60 -107.21 12.64
C LYS A 1013 87.21 -107.93 11.44
N ALA A 1014 86.36 -108.48 10.55
CA ALA A 1014 86.80 -109.22 9.37
C ALA A 1014 87.56 -108.35 8.36
N PHE A 1015 87.18 -107.07 8.24
CA PHE A 1015 87.90 -106.14 7.37
C PHE A 1015 89.29 -105.79 7.93
N ILE A 1016 89.40 -105.49 9.23
CA ILE A 1016 90.67 -105.19 9.90
C ILE A 1016 91.59 -106.42 9.92
N ASP A 1017 91.06 -107.64 10.05
CA ASP A 1017 91.86 -108.87 10.01
C ASP A 1017 92.42 -109.16 8.60
N LYS A 1018 91.67 -108.84 7.53
CA LYS A 1018 92.24 -108.79 6.17
C LYS A 1018 93.29 -107.69 6.03
N PHE A 1019 93.07 -106.54 6.67
CA PHE A 1019 93.99 -105.40 6.68
C PHE A 1019 95.31 -105.69 7.41
N LYS A 1020 95.29 -106.58 8.42
CA LYS A 1020 96.47 -107.07 9.17
C LYS A 1020 97.42 -107.94 8.34
N LEU A 1021 96.89 -108.68 7.37
CA LEU A 1021 97.66 -109.63 6.56
C LEU A 1021 98.46 -108.96 5.42
N SER A 1022 98.08 -107.75 5.02
CA SER A 1022 98.79 -106.96 4.02
C SER A 1022 99.77 -105.99 4.69
N SER A 1023 101.07 -106.27 4.62
CA SER A 1023 102.13 -105.33 5.04
C SER A 1023 102.22 -104.15 4.08
N MET A 1024 101.33 -103.17 4.21
CA MET A 1024 101.25 -102.01 3.32
C MET A 1024 102.05 -100.83 3.84
N THR A 1025 102.65 -100.11 2.91
CA THR A 1025 103.42 -98.87 3.07
C THR A 1025 102.53 -97.70 3.51
N SER A 1026 103.14 -96.65 4.08
CA SER A 1026 102.47 -95.45 4.61
C SER A 1026 101.43 -94.81 3.66
N GLU A 1027 101.64 -94.96 2.35
CA GLU A 1027 100.84 -94.33 1.29
C GLU A 1027 99.41 -94.89 1.17
N ALA A 1028 99.23 -96.20 1.36
CA ALA A 1028 97.91 -96.83 1.32
C ALA A 1028 97.01 -96.43 2.49
N PHE A 1029 97.63 -96.12 3.64
CA PHE A 1029 96.94 -95.67 4.84
C PHE A 1029 96.40 -94.26 4.68
N GLN A 1030 97.23 -93.36 4.12
CA GLN A 1030 96.85 -91.98 3.85
C GLN A 1030 95.70 -91.89 2.84
N LYS A 1031 95.74 -92.69 1.76
CA LYS A 1031 94.66 -92.74 0.76
C LYS A 1031 93.32 -93.23 1.31
N ASN A 1032 93.31 -94.11 2.31
CA ASN A 1032 92.08 -94.53 2.97
C ASN A 1032 91.56 -93.46 3.95
N ASN A 1033 92.46 -92.74 4.62
CA ASN A 1033 92.07 -91.62 5.48
C ASN A 1033 91.47 -90.46 4.69
N GLU A 1034 92.06 -90.13 3.53
CA GLU A 1034 91.51 -89.14 2.58
C GLU A 1034 90.11 -89.53 2.10
N LYS A 1035 89.86 -90.81 1.82
CA LYS A 1035 88.51 -91.31 1.48
C LYS A 1035 87.50 -91.16 2.62
N PHE A 1036 87.90 -91.35 3.88
CA PHE A 1036 87.00 -91.13 5.02
C PHE A 1036 86.67 -89.64 5.20
N GLU A 1037 87.63 -88.74 4.96
CA GLU A 1037 87.41 -87.29 4.99
C GLU A 1037 86.52 -86.82 3.83
N GLU A 1038 86.73 -87.32 2.61
CA GLU A 1038 85.88 -86.99 1.45
C GLU A 1038 84.41 -87.41 1.68
N LEU A 1039 84.19 -88.57 2.30
CA LEU A 1039 82.84 -89.05 2.63
C LEU A 1039 82.19 -88.29 3.79
N LEU A 1040 82.97 -87.85 4.79
CA LEU A 1040 82.48 -86.93 5.83
C LEU A 1040 82.06 -85.59 5.22
N ASN A 1041 82.78 -85.08 4.23
CA ASN A 1041 82.40 -83.89 3.47
C ASN A 1041 81.12 -84.13 2.63
N GLN A 1042 80.95 -85.31 2.03
CA GLN A 1042 79.70 -85.67 1.34
C GLN A 1042 78.51 -85.80 2.30
N LEU A 1043 78.71 -86.26 3.54
CA LEU A 1043 77.66 -86.26 4.58
C LEU A 1043 77.36 -84.86 5.09
N ALA A 1044 78.37 -84.01 5.28
CA ALA A 1044 78.21 -82.64 5.73
C ALA A 1044 77.39 -81.78 4.73
N THR A 1045 77.54 -82.03 3.43
CA THR A 1045 76.80 -81.34 2.36
C THR A 1045 75.33 -81.77 2.22
N GLN A 1046 74.93 -82.94 2.77
CA GLN A 1046 73.52 -83.33 2.81
C GLN A 1046 72.75 -82.53 3.86
N ARG A 1047 71.54 -82.06 3.49
CA ARG A 1047 70.66 -81.29 4.37
C ARG A 1047 70.07 -82.16 5.48
N ASP A 1048 69.89 -81.54 6.65
CA ASP A 1048 69.42 -82.19 7.87
C ASP A 1048 67.92 -82.52 7.85
N SER A 1049 67.11 -81.65 7.23
CA SER A 1049 65.72 -81.93 6.89
C SER A 1049 65.41 -81.61 5.43
N THR A 1050 64.54 -82.40 4.82
CA THR A 1050 64.08 -82.22 3.43
C THR A 1050 62.58 -82.45 3.34
N ILE A 1051 61.87 -81.52 2.72
CA ILE A 1051 60.43 -81.68 2.45
C ILE A 1051 60.26 -82.44 1.14
N CYS A 1052 59.53 -83.56 1.19
CA CYS A 1052 59.10 -84.34 0.05
C CYS A 1052 57.58 -84.21 -0.05
N LYS A 1053 57.11 -83.34 -0.96
CA LYS A 1053 55.70 -82.97 -1.14
C LYS A 1053 55.04 -82.57 0.18
N CYS A 1054 54.08 -83.38 0.67
CA CYS A 1054 53.31 -83.10 1.87
C CYS A 1054 53.94 -83.65 3.16
N VAL A 1055 55.17 -84.18 3.08
CA VAL A 1055 55.86 -84.83 4.20
C VAL A 1055 57.26 -84.23 4.41
N GLU A 1056 57.55 -83.76 5.63
CA GLU A 1056 58.89 -83.34 6.04
C GLU A 1056 59.69 -84.55 6.54
N ILE A 1057 60.87 -84.78 5.97
CA ILE A 1057 61.77 -85.87 6.36
C ILE A 1057 62.90 -85.28 7.22
N ASP A 1058 63.01 -85.73 8.47
CA ASP A 1058 64.14 -85.43 9.35
C ASP A 1058 65.19 -86.54 9.24
N ALA A 1059 66.37 -86.19 8.71
CA ALA A 1059 67.50 -87.09 8.53
C ALA A 1059 68.61 -86.87 9.57
N LEU A 1060 68.42 -85.99 10.58
CA LEU A 1060 69.41 -85.67 11.60
C LEU A 1060 69.91 -86.91 12.35
N LYS A 1061 68.98 -87.77 12.79
CA LYS A 1061 69.31 -88.99 13.53
C LYS A 1061 70.11 -89.98 12.67
N LEU A 1062 69.76 -90.10 11.39
CA LEU A 1062 70.51 -90.92 10.44
C LEU A 1062 71.91 -90.36 10.19
N LYS A 1063 72.04 -89.06 9.93
CA LYS A 1063 73.32 -88.39 9.70
C LYS A 1063 74.26 -88.55 10.90
N PHE A 1064 73.76 -88.32 12.12
CA PHE A 1064 74.51 -88.54 13.35
C PHE A 1064 74.97 -90.00 13.52
N ALA A 1065 74.09 -90.97 13.24
CA ALA A 1065 74.43 -92.39 13.30
C ALA A 1065 75.53 -92.79 12.29
N ILE A 1066 75.48 -92.25 11.07
CA ILE A 1066 76.50 -92.52 10.03
C ILE A 1066 77.82 -91.84 10.39
N THR A 1067 77.81 -90.59 10.86
CA THR A 1067 79.02 -89.88 11.32
C THR A 1067 79.71 -90.65 12.45
N ASN A 1068 78.96 -91.11 13.46
CA ASN A 1068 79.52 -91.94 14.53
C ASN A 1068 80.12 -93.25 14.00
N HIS A 1069 79.49 -93.89 13.02
CA HIS A 1069 80.06 -95.08 12.40
C HIS A 1069 81.34 -94.81 11.63
N ILE A 1070 81.46 -93.68 10.92
CA ILE A 1070 82.71 -93.30 10.24
C ILE A 1070 83.80 -92.96 11.27
N HIS A 1071 83.46 -92.26 12.34
CA HIS A 1071 84.41 -91.93 13.40
C HIS A 1071 84.92 -93.17 14.14
N ASP A 1072 84.03 -94.13 14.44
CA ASP A 1072 84.41 -95.44 14.99
C ASP A 1072 85.38 -96.21 14.08
N TRP A 1073 85.15 -96.13 12.75
CA TRP A 1073 86.07 -96.69 11.77
C TRP A 1073 87.44 -96.01 11.84
N GLN A 1074 87.50 -94.67 11.89
CA GLN A 1074 88.75 -93.90 12.06
C GLN A 1074 89.49 -94.28 13.36
N ILE A 1075 88.79 -94.35 14.51
CA ILE A 1075 89.42 -94.70 15.80
C ILE A 1075 90.06 -96.08 15.74
N LYS A 1076 89.35 -97.10 15.22
CA LYS A 1076 89.90 -98.45 15.13
C LYS A 1076 91.06 -98.56 14.14
N TYR A 1077 91.02 -97.74 13.08
CA TYR A 1077 92.13 -97.62 12.15
C TYR A 1077 93.36 -97.00 12.85
N ILE A 1078 93.17 -95.95 13.64
CA ILE A 1078 94.22 -95.31 14.45
C ILE A 1078 94.75 -96.26 15.54
N GLU A 1079 93.89 -97.02 16.23
CA GLU A 1079 94.31 -98.04 17.20
C GLU A 1079 95.15 -99.14 16.55
N TYR A 1080 94.80 -99.56 15.33
CA TYR A 1080 95.62 -100.49 14.58
C TYR A 1080 97.00 -99.91 14.25
N LEU A 1081 97.08 -98.64 13.83
CA LEU A 1081 98.35 -97.94 13.61
C LEU A 1081 99.19 -97.83 14.91
N LYS A 1082 98.54 -97.60 16.05
CA LYS A 1082 99.18 -97.62 17.38
C LYS A 1082 99.72 -99.00 17.73
N CYS A 1083 98.98 -100.09 17.52
CA CYS A 1083 99.49 -101.44 17.76
C CYS A 1083 100.72 -101.78 16.88
N VAL A 1084 100.72 -101.37 15.60
CA VAL A 1084 101.85 -101.60 14.68
C VAL A 1084 103.09 -100.79 15.07
N SER A 1085 102.91 -99.56 15.59
CA SER A 1085 104.03 -98.71 16.05
C SER A 1085 104.59 -99.16 17.42
N TYR A 1086 103.76 -99.62 18.35
CA TYR A 1086 104.20 -100.12 19.66
C TYR A 1086 104.88 -101.51 19.59
N GLY A 1087 104.51 -102.36 18.61
CA GLY A 1087 105.16 -103.67 18.40
C GLY A 1087 106.64 -103.62 17.99
N ARG A 1088 107.16 -102.48 17.52
CA ARG A 1088 108.58 -102.29 17.18
C ARG A 1088 109.47 -101.87 18.38
N ILE A 1089 108.88 -101.53 19.54
CA ILE A 1089 109.61 -100.86 20.64
C ILE A 1089 109.94 -101.80 21.83
N ILE A 1090 109.32 -102.97 21.97
CA ILE A 1090 109.59 -103.93 23.09
C ILE A 1090 110.37 -105.19 22.61
N GLY A 1091 110.86 -105.20 21.36
CA GLY A 1091 111.75 -106.25 20.83
C GLY A 1091 113.22 -105.85 20.79
N LYS A 1092 113.79 -105.47 21.95
CA LYS A 1092 115.22 -105.60 22.24
C LYS A 1092 115.37 -106.40 23.53
#